data_AF-A0A260MBW5-F1
#
_entry.id   AF-A0A260MBW5-F1
#
_cell.length_a   1.000
_cell.length_b   1.000
_cell.length_c   1.000
_cell.angle_alpha   90.00
_cell.angle_beta   90.00
_cell.angle_gamma   90.00
#
_symmetry.space_group_name_H-M   'P 1'
#
loop_
_entity.id
_entity.type
_entity.pdbx_description
1 polymer ?
#
loop_
_entity_poly.entity_id
_entity_poly.type
_entity_poly.pdbx_seq_one_letter_code
_entity_poly.pdbx_strand_id
1 'polypeptide(L)'
;MVSAFYDSAEPRRLDASVALRDDHLPLPTIEDDYRRVLMIGTTGAGKTTVIRQMLGTDPDRDRFPSTSTAKTTVADTEIIVADGPYKAVVTFFSSDEVTDHLLENGVRAALLIRSGAAPDAIRSALLDHENQRFRFSYVFGRKQNAKAAVPVAVETSEFDEFDEFDEFEESDSSPGVKPVFDAEPTPLDGIDLDFSSSQIDAAIEGLKFLVSSHAAISDDGEADEEVDSWLRQQEMFHGIVDSLLDDMDKRFRVQHIGTLSRDHTGWPESWHFESDDRATFLKTVNRFTSNYAPLFGHLLTPLVDGIRVSGPFLPDWADGELPKMVLIDGEGLGHTSKSSAALPTSVAHTINHVDAVVLVDNAQQPMQAAPTAAIRSILTSGNIEKLIFCFTHFEDVQGDNLTSASDRAHHVLASVDNVISAIRKDFGQRPEQSVRERLGDNRVFLAGIDQQLKPGNRNGKWSISQFKRLLEMIERSAPAPESGLATPVYERASLIEAIETGIRQFHYRWGGILGIAEVEEVQKQTWQKIKALSKRFAEGSADQYETLRPNAELREALKEEIYKALEKPARWNGRPPETAEDQAAVIDHFANKIAQRLVDPIQKRLSELPRSDWQISYNYSGTGSTVLRAAHISHDIFAKNVTAHREAPNSESTTFLQVVAATLEAAAEETDVSLT
;
A
#
# COMPACT_ATOMS: atom_id res chain seq x y z
N MET A 1 26.73 -25.38 16.09
CA MET A 1 26.23 -26.08 14.89
C MET A 1 24.87 -26.71 15.20
N VAL A 2 23.92 -25.89 15.66
CA VAL A 2 22.52 -26.28 16.01
C VAL A 2 21.51 -25.19 15.59
N SER A 3 21.95 -24.02 15.10
CA SER A 3 21.04 -22.94 14.69
C SER A 3 20.36 -23.17 13.32
N ALA A 4 20.97 -23.96 12.43
CA ALA A 4 20.46 -24.17 11.07
C ALA A 4 19.16 -24.99 10.98
N PHE A 5 18.65 -25.54 12.09
CA PHE A 5 17.43 -26.37 12.12
C PHE A 5 16.24 -25.71 12.82
N TYR A 6 16.41 -24.53 13.44
CA TYR A 6 15.33 -23.88 14.21
C TYR A 6 14.89 -22.52 13.66
N ASP A 7 15.60 -21.91 12.71
CA ASP A 7 15.22 -20.60 12.15
C ASP A 7 14.11 -20.66 11.09
N SER A 8 13.83 -21.83 10.51
CA SER A 8 12.73 -21.99 9.53
C SER A 8 11.32 -21.98 10.16
N ALA A 9 11.22 -21.72 11.48
CA ALA A 9 9.98 -21.77 12.24
C ALA A 9 9.63 -20.46 12.96
N GLU A 10 10.48 -19.42 12.93
CA GLU A 10 10.10 -18.12 13.48
C GLU A 10 9.33 -17.30 12.42
N PRO A 11 8.09 -16.87 12.72
CA PRO A 11 7.35 -16.01 11.81
C PRO A 11 8.11 -14.70 11.60
N ARG A 12 8.19 -14.27 10.34
CA ARG A 12 8.80 -13.00 9.96
C ARG A 12 8.18 -11.85 10.74
N ARG A 13 9.03 -10.98 11.32
CA ARG A 13 8.56 -9.70 11.88
C ARG A 13 8.21 -8.78 10.73
N LEU A 14 6.98 -8.28 10.69
CA LEU A 14 6.48 -7.34 9.67
C LEU A 14 7.38 -6.08 9.56
N ASP A 15 8.09 -5.71 10.62
CA ASP A 15 8.91 -4.49 10.69
C ASP A 15 10.43 -4.71 10.49
N ALA A 16 10.87 -5.91 10.11
CA ALA A 16 12.31 -6.23 10.00
C ALA A 16 13.06 -5.26 9.06
N SER A 17 12.43 -4.87 7.96
CA SER A 17 12.97 -3.93 6.98
C SER A 17 13.09 -2.51 7.51
N VAL A 18 12.12 -2.05 8.32
CA VAL A 18 12.16 -0.74 8.97
C VAL A 18 13.33 -0.69 9.95
N ALA A 19 13.48 -1.74 10.77
CA ALA A 19 14.58 -1.86 11.73
C ALA A 19 15.96 -1.82 11.03
N LEU A 20 16.12 -2.56 9.92
CA LEU A 20 17.35 -2.52 9.13
C LEU A 20 17.64 -1.12 8.56
N ARG A 21 16.62 -0.39 8.09
CA ARG A 21 16.80 1.00 7.63
C ARG A 21 17.14 1.94 8.79
N ASP A 22 16.55 1.75 9.96
CA ASP A 22 16.83 2.52 11.17
C ASP A 22 18.25 2.31 11.68
N ASP A 23 18.79 1.10 11.63
CA ASP A 23 20.17 0.80 12.06
C ASP A 23 21.23 1.55 11.23
N HIS A 24 20.96 1.78 9.95
CA HIS A 24 21.91 2.41 9.02
C HIS A 24 21.67 3.91 8.80
N LEU A 25 20.42 4.34 8.78
CA LEU A 25 20.04 5.73 8.54
C LEU A 25 18.78 6.08 9.33
N PRO A 26 18.87 6.35 10.66
CA PRO A 26 17.71 6.58 11.52
C PRO A 26 16.76 7.67 10.98
N LEU A 27 15.44 7.44 11.13
CA LEU A 27 14.43 8.40 10.69
C LEU A 27 14.30 9.53 11.72
N PRO A 28 14.61 10.80 11.38
CA PRO A 28 14.51 11.90 12.33
C PRO A 28 13.04 12.15 12.73
N THR A 29 12.86 12.73 13.91
CA THR A 29 11.55 12.98 14.54
C THR A 29 11.32 14.47 14.77
N ILE A 30 10.15 14.81 15.31
CA ILE A 30 9.88 16.16 15.82
C ILE A 30 10.86 16.61 16.91
N GLU A 31 11.47 15.68 17.67
CA GLU A 31 12.51 16.00 18.66
C GLU A 31 13.81 16.51 18.00
N ASP A 32 14.05 16.09 16.76
CA ASP A 32 15.17 16.54 15.91
C ASP A 32 14.80 17.79 15.08
N ASP A 33 13.62 18.36 15.31
CA ASP A 33 13.04 19.45 14.52
C ASP A 33 12.66 19.04 13.08
N TYR A 34 12.35 17.76 12.85
CA TYR A 34 11.86 17.25 11.55
C TYR A 34 10.36 16.96 11.59
N ARG A 35 9.65 17.22 10.49
CA ARG A 35 8.26 16.80 10.29
C ARG A 35 8.18 15.56 9.40
N ARG A 36 7.59 14.49 9.89
CA ARG A 36 7.27 13.28 9.12
C ARG A 36 5.95 13.47 8.40
N VAL A 37 5.99 13.37 7.08
CA VAL A 37 4.87 13.66 6.17
C VAL A 37 4.52 12.40 5.39
N LEU A 38 3.34 11.83 5.66
CA LEU A 38 2.81 10.71 4.89
C LEU A 38 2.09 11.21 3.64
N MET A 39 2.49 10.69 2.48
CA MET A 39 1.82 10.95 1.20
C MET A 39 0.81 9.83 0.93
N ILE A 40 -0.48 10.15 0.85
CA ILE A 40 -1.54 9.19 0.51
C ILE A 40 -2.36 9.66 -0.69
N GLY A 41 -2.98 8.72 -1.40
CA GLY A 41 -3.74 9.01 -2.62
C GLY A 41 -3.82 7.78 -3.53
N THR A 42 -4.75 7.79 -4.47
CA THR A 42 -4.88 6.72 -5.48
C THR A 42 -3.65 6.67 -6.38
N THR A 43 -3.44 5.54 -7.03
CA THR A 43 -2.47 5.47 -8.13
C THR A 43 -2.91 6.42 -9.25
N GLY A 44 -1.97 7.12 -9.89
CA GLY A 44 -2.27 8.17 -10.87
C GLY A 44 -2.68 9.53 -10.29
N ALA A 45 -2.95 9.67 -8.99
CA ALA A 45 -3.32 10.96 -8.38
C ALA A 45 -2.19 12.02 -8.40
N GLY A 46 -0.96 11.64 -8.77
CA GLY A 46 0.18 12.57 -8.83
C GLY A 46 1.03 12.66 -7.56
N LYS A 47 0.92 11.70 -6.62
CA LYS A 47 1.74 11.66 -5.37
C LYS A 47 3.23 11.85 -5.64
N THR A 48 3.80 10.96 -6.45
CA THR A 48 5.23 10.99 -6.78
C THR A 48 5.61 12.27 -7.52
N THR A 49 4.72 12.84 -8.32
CA THR A 49 4.93 14.14 -8.99
C THR A 49 5.00 15.29 -7.99
N VAL A 50 4.15 15.31 -6.97
CA VAL A 50 4.22 16.29 -5.87
C VAL A 50 5.55 16.17 -5.12
N ILE A 51 5.96 14.93 -4.78
CA ILE A 51 7.23 14.65 -4.11
C ILE A 51 8.41 15.17 -4.95
N ARG A 52 8.45 14.85 -6.25
CA ARG A 52 9.51 15.32 -7.15
C ARG A 52 9.69 16.84 -7.15
N GLN A 53 8.58 17.57 -7.19
CA GLN A 53 8.60 19.02 -7.12
C GLN A 53 9.14 19.54 -5.79
N MET A 54 8.80 18.89 -4.68
CA MET A 54 9.33 19.22 -3.35
C MET A 54 10.82 18.89 -3.21
N LEU A 55 11.33 17.88 -3.92
CA LEU A 55 12.74 17.49 -3.91
C LEU A 55 13.62 18.26 -4.90
N GLY A 56 13.01 18.98 -5.84
CA GLY A 56 13.77 19.63 -6.93
C GLY A 56 14.33 18.64 -7.94
N THR A 57 13.69 17.49 -8.12
CA THR A 57 14.11 16.49 -9.12
C THR A 57 13.50 16.82 -10.46
N ASP A 58 14.36 16.95 -11.47
CA ASP A 58 13.95 17.31 -12.83
C ASP A 58 13.15 16.15 -13.47
N PRO A 59 11.91 16.39 -13.94
CA PRO A 59 11.09 15.36 -14.57
C PRO A 59 11.73 14.69 -15.79
N ASP A 60 12.54 15.46 -16.54
CA ASP A 60 13.15 15.06 -17.81
C ASP A 60 14.59 14.57 -17.66
N ARG A 61 15.22 14.74 -16.49
CA ARG A 61 16.63 14.34 -16.27
C ARG A 61 16.83 13.33 -15.15
N ASP A 62 16.14 13.51 -14.01
CA ASP A 62 16.45 12.78 -12.78
C ASP A 62 15.60 11.52 -12.57
N ARG A 63 14.33 11.57 -12.97
CA ARG A 63 13.31 10.51 -12.76
C ARG A 63 13.27 9.89 -11.35
N PHE A 64 13.68 10.61 -10.31
CA PHE A 64 13.70 10.13 -8.94
C PHE A 64 12.69 10.88 -8.06
N PRO A 65 11.85 10.19 -7.25
CA PRO A 65 11.47 8.78 -7.38
C PRO A 65 10.74 8.53 -8.71
N SER A 66 10.64 7.30 -9.22
CA SER A 66 10.06 7.04 -10.55
C SER A 66 8.55 7.26 -10.65
N THR A 67 8.09 7.88 -11.74
CA THR A 67 6.66 8.04 -12.10
C THR A 67 6.23 7.03 -13.18
N SER A 68 4.95 6.69 -13.19
CA SER A 68 4.23 5.87 -14.18
C SER A 68 2.73 6.08 -13.96
N THR A 69 1.94 5.85 -15.00
CA THR A 69 0.48 5.77 -14.94
C THR A 69 0.02 4.51 -14.19
N ALA A 70 0.81 3.43 -14.23
CA ALA A 70 0.59 2.23 -13.44
C ALA A 70 1.17 2.38 -12.02
N LYS A 71 0.93 1.40 -11.14
CA LYS A 71 1.51 1.37 -9.78
C LYS A 71 3.04 1.51 -9.85
N THR A 72 3.56 2.61 -9.30
CA THR A 72 4.99 2.98 -9.29
C THR A 72 5.69 2.57 -8.01
N THR A 73 5.05 2.81 -6.88
CA THR A 73 5.61 2.63 -5.54
C THR A 73 5.12 1.29 -5.00
N VAL A 74 6.01 0.30 -5.07
CA VAL A 74 5.83 -1.05 -4.49
C VAL A 74 6.58 -1.17 -3.16
N ALA A 75 7.68 -0.43 -3.02
CA ALA A 75 8.50 -0.36 -1.82
C ALA A 75 8.25 0.95 -1.08
N ASP A 76 8.21 0.90 0.25
CA ASP A 76 8.08 2.10 1.08
C ASP A 76 9.30 2.99 0.89
N THR A 77 9.11 4.22 0.43
CA THR A 77 10.19 5.17 0.13
C THR A 77 10.16 6.32 1.13
N GLU A 78 11.25 6.47 1.87
CA GLU A 78 11.43 7.51 2.87
C GLU A 78 12.54 8.45 2.44
N ILE A 79 12.26 9.75 2.42
CA ILE A 79 13.17 10.78 1.89
C ILE A 79 13.38 11.83 2.95
N ILE A 80 14.59 11.86 3.51
CA ILE A 80 15.00 12.82 4.53
C ILE A 80 15.65 14.02 3.83
N VAL A 81 15.03 15.19 3.98
CA VAL A 81 15.59 16.45 3.45
C VAL A 81 16.54 17.03 4.50
N ALA A 82 17.83 16.80 4.32
CA ALA A 82 18.86 17.15 5.30
C ALA A 82 20.13 17.68 4.63
N ASP A 83 20.89 18.50 5.36
CA ASP A 83 22.22 18.91 4.92
C ASP A 83 23.21 17.73 4.88
N GLY A 84 24.28 17.90 4.09
CA GLY A 84 25.41 16.97 4.03
C GLY A 84 25.44 16.11 2.76
N PRO A 85 26.17 14.97 2.79
CA PRO A 85 26.26 14.07 1.64
C PRO A 85 24.94 13.34 1.42
N TYR A 86 24.71 12.91 0.17
CA TYR A 86 23.58 12.04 -0.14
C TYR A 86 23.86 10.62 0.36
N LYS A 87 22.89 10.03 1.07
CA LYS A 87 22.96 8.67 1.63
C LYS A 87 21.76 7.86 1.20
N ALA A 88 21.95 6.57 0.98
CA ALA A 88 20.88 5.63 0.65
C ALA A 88 21.04 4.34 1.44
N VAL A 89 19.92 3.80 1.90
CA VAL A 89 19.76 2.45 2.41
C VAL A 89 18.58 1.82 1.66
N VAL A 90 18.83 0.67 1.05
CA VAL A 90 17.83 -0.13 0.35
C VAL A 90 17.76 -1.49 1.05
N THR A 91 16.57 -1.97 1.35
CA THR A 91 16.32 -3.31 1.89
C THR A 91 15.61 -4.16 0.84
N PHE A 92 15.84 -5.46 0.85
CA PHE A 92 15.31 -6.39 -0.15
C PHE A 92 14.31 -7.36 0.48
N PHE A 93 13.37 -7.83 -0.35
CA PHE A 93 12.50 -8.94 0.04
C PHE A 93 13.32 -10.19 0.33
N SER A 94 12.89 -11.00 1.30
CA SER A 94 13.58 -12.26 1.62
C SER A 94 13.52 -13.22 0.44
N SER A 95 14.48 -14.17 0.39
CA SER A 95 14.49 -15.22 -0.62
C SER A 95 13.16 -15.98 -0.67
N ASP A 96 12.57 -16.29 0.48
CA ASP A 96 11.29 -17.00 0.58
C ASP A 96 10.15 -16.22 -0.08
N GLU A 97 10.07 -14.90 0.15
CA GLU A 97 9.01 -14.08 -0.44
C GLU A 97 9.16 -13.99 -1.96
N VAL A 98 10.38 -13.83 -2.47
CA VAL A 98 10.63 -13.82 -3.92
C VAL A 98 10.30 -15.18 -4.55
N THR A 99 10.69 -16.27 -3.87
CA THR A 99 10.40 -17.66 -4.27
C THR A 99 8.90 -17.89 -4.36
N ASP A 100 8.15 -17.42 -3.38
CA ASP A 100 6.70 -17.57 -3.35
C ASP A 100 6.00 -16.90 -4.53
N HIS A 101 6.42 -15.69 -4.89
CA HIS A 101 5.86 -14.98 -6.04
C HIS A 101 6.27 -15.63 -7.37
N LEU A 102 7.47 -16.22 -7.45
CA LEU A 102 7.86 -17.03 -8.61
C LEU A 102 7.03 -18.32 -8.73
N LEU A 103 6.72 -18.98 -7.60
CA LEU A 103 5.81 -20.13 -7.57
C LEU A 103 4.39 -19.73 -8.02
N GLU A 104 3.85 -18.61 -7.51
CA GLU A 104 2.53 -18.09 -7.92
C GLU A 104 2.49 -17.77 -9.44
N ASN A 105 3.51 -17.09 -9.96
CA ASN A 105 3.64 -16.82 -11.39
C ASN A 105 3.78 -18.10 -12.23
N GLY A 106 4.55 -19.08 -11.74
CA GLY A 106 4.73 -20.37 -12.39
C GLY A 106 3.43 -21.17 -12.50
N VAL A 107 2.63 -21.20 -11.42
CA VAL A 107 1.29 -21.81 -11.42
C VAL A 107 0.37 -21.09 -12.41
N ARG A 108 0.35 -19.75 -12.40
CA ARG A 108 -0.46 -18.97 -13.34
C ARG A 108 -0.07 -19.26 -14.79
N ALA A 109 1.22 -19.27 -15.10
CA ALA A 109 1.73 -19.61 -16.42
C ALA A 109 1.33 -21.04 -16.84
N ALA A 110 1.39 -22.01 -15.93
CA ALA A 110 0.95 -23.38 -16.18
C ALA A 110 -0.56 -23.49 -16.45
N LEU A 111 -1.40 -22.75 -15.72
CA LEU A 111 -2.85 -22.70 -15.96
C LEU A 111 -3.18 -22.08 -17.33
N LEU A 112 -2.46 -21.02 -17.74
CA LEU A 112 -2.58 -20.44 -19.07
C LEU A 112 -2.10 -21.37 -20.18
N ILE A 113 -1.04 -22.16 -19.93
CA ILE A 113 -0.62 -23.22 -20.85
C ILE A 113 -1.74 -24.25 -21.02
N ARG A 114 -2.37 -24.68 -19.91
CA ARG A 114 -3.46 -25.66 -19.93
C ARG A 114 -4.70 -25.15 -20.68
N SER A 115 -5.00 -23.85 -20.59
CA SER A 115 -6.11 -23.23 -21.34
C SER A 115 -5.77 -22.91 -22.80
N GLY A 116 -4.54 -23.16 -23.26
CA GLY A 116 -4.11 -22.92 -24.63
C GLY A 116 -3.87 -21.45 -24.95
N ALA A 117 -3.51 -20.63 -23.96
CA ALA A 117 -3.22 -19.21 -24.14
C ALA A 117 -2.01 -18.95 -25.05
N ALA A 118 -1.92 -17.72 -25.58
CA ALA A 118 -0.82 -17.31 -26.45
C ALA A 118 0.54 -17.31 -25.71
N PRO A 119 1.67 -17.58 -26.41
CA PRO A 119 3.01 -17.61 -25.82
C PRO A 119 3.39 -16.32 -25.05
N ASP A 120 3.00 -15.15 -25.57
CA ASP A 120 3.30 -13.87 -24.93
C ASP A 120 2.54 -13.70 -23.60
N ALA A 121 1.29 -14.16 -23.53
CA ALA A 121 0.51 -14.16 -22.29
C ALA A 121 1.12 -15.10 -21.24
N ILE A 122 1.58 -16.29 -21.65
CA ILE A 122 2.27 -17.25 -20.77
C ILE A 122 3.58 -16.64 -20.23
N ARG A 123 4.39 -16.03 -21.10
CA ARG A 123 5.64 -15.37 -20.71
C ARG A 123 5.38 -14.20 -19.76
N SER A 124 4.37 -13.40 -20.04
CA SER A 124 3.98 -12.29 -19.17
C SER A 124 3.52 -12.80 -17.79
N ALA A 125 2.73 -13.86 -17.74
CA ALA A 125 2.26 -14.45 -16.48
C ALA A 125 3.39 -15.05 -15.63
N LEU A 126 4.45 -15.58 -16.25
CA LEU A 126 5.63 -16.06 -15.54
C LEU A 126 6.48 -14.92 -14.96
N LEU A 127 6.53 -13.76 -15.63
CA LEU A 127 7.42 -12.66 -15.26
C LEU A 127 6.75 -11.58 -14.42
N ASP A 128 5.49 -11.28 -14.68
CA ASP A 128 4.78 -10.16 -14.07
C ASP A 128 3.58 -10.67 -13.28
N HIS A 129 3.66 -10.48 -11.96
CA HIS A 129 2.60 -10.88 -11.03
C HIS A 129 1.32 -10.05 -11.25
N GLU A 130 0.16 -10.68 -11.09
CA GLU A 130 -1.16 -10.06 -11.34
C GLU A 130 -1.38 -8.76 -10.57
N ASN A 131 -1.00 -8.76 -9.28
CA ASN A 131 -1.09 -7.58 -8.40
C ASN A 131 -0.13 -6.43 -8.75
N GLN A 132 0.66 -6.58 -9.81
CA GLN A 132 1.67 -5.63 -10.29
C GLN A 132 2.73 -5.24 -9.24
N ARG A 133 2.82 -5.99 -8.13
CA ARG A 133 3.82 -5.81 -7.07
C ARG A 133 5.19 -6.31 -7.55
N PHE A 134 5.25 -7.56 -8.01
CA PHE A 134 6.47 -8.16 -8.54
C PHE A 134 6.45 -8.19 -10.07
N ARG A 135 7.15 -7.24 -10.69
CA ARG A 135 7.34 -7.17 -12.15
C ARG A 135 8.73 -7.67 -12.52
N PHE A 136 8.95 -8.99 -12.45
CA PHE A 136 10.28 -9.57 -12.72
C PHE A 136 10.75 -9.35 -14.15
N SER A 137 9.90 -8.89 -15.07
CA SER A 137 10.36 -8.39 -16.37
C SER A 137 11.39 -7.25 -16.25
N TYR A 138 11.41 -6.49 -15.14
CA TYR A 138 12.42 -5.44 -14.92
C TYR A 138 13.79 -6.05 -14.59
N VAL A 139 13.77 -7.21 -13.95
CA VAL A 139 14.95 -7.99 -13.57
C VAL A 139 15.44 -8.80 -14.77
N PHE A 140 14.57 -9.58 -15.43
CA PHE A 140 14.97 -10.50 -16.49
C PHE A 140 14.97 -9.91 -17.91
N GLY A 141 14.27 -8.81 -18.12
CA GLY A 141 14.09 -8.20 -19.45
C GLY A 141 12.84 -8.70 -20.18
N ARG A 142 12.44 -7.93 -21.20
CA ARG A 142 11.35 -8.29 -22.11
C ARG A 142 11.92 -8.74 -23.45
N LYS A 143 11.42 -9.86 -23.97
CA LYS A 143 11.72 -10.30 -25.33
C LYS A 143 11.05 -9.30 -26.29
N GLN A 144 11.84 -8.52 -27.02
CA GLN A 144 11.29 -7.59 -28.00
C GLN A 144 10.77 -8.41 -29.19
N ASN A 145 9.46 -8.39 -29.43
CA ASN A 145 8.89 -8.97 -30.64
C ASN A 145 9.32 -8.10 -31.83
N ALA A 146 10.17 -8.65 -32.71
CA ALA A 146 10.69 -7.97 -33.91
C ALA A 146 9.62 -7.57 -34.95
N LYS A 147 8.32 -7.71 -34.65
CA LYS A 147 7.18 -7.46 -35.57
C LYS A 147 6.23 -6.33 -35.15
N ALA A 148 6.42 -5.67 -34.01
CA ALA A 148 5.56 -4.57 -33.58
C ALA A 148 5.92 -3.21 -34.22
N ALA A 149 6.18 -3.18 -35.53
CA ALA A 149 6.50 -1.96 -36.27
C ALA A 149 5.53 -1.67 -37.42
N VAL A 150 4.33 -2.26 -37.40
CA VAL A 150 3.27 -1.94 -38.36
C VAL A 150 1.97 -1.71 -37.57
N PRO A 151 1.41 -0.48 -37.55
CA PRO A 151 0.11 -0.25 -36.97
C PRO A 151 -0.94 -0.90 -37.87
N VAL A 152 -1.54 -1.99 -37.41
CA VAL A 152 -2.74 -2.55 -38.01
C VAL A 152 -3.91 -2.03 -37.19
N ALA A 153 -4.74 -1.20 -37.81
CA ALA A 153 -6.01 -0.78 -37.22
C ALA A 153 -6.89 -2.00 -37.01
N VAL A 154 -7.23 -2.31 -35.76
CA VAL A 154 -8.21 -3.33 -35.40
C VAL A 154 -9.51 -2.62 -35.04
N GLU A 155 -10.58 -2.97 -35.76
CA GLU A 155 -11.93 -2.51 -35.48
C GLU A 155 -12.42 -3.06 -34.14
N THR A 156 -13.03 -2.18 -33.34
CA THR A 156 -13.61 -2.43 -32.03
C THR A 156 -14.74 -3.47 -32.09
N SER A 157 -14.54 -4.64 -31.47
CA SER A 157 -15.62 -5.53 -31.06
C SER A 157 -15.88 -5.39 -29.56
N GLU A 158 -17.15 -5.50 -29.20
CA GLU A 158 -17.76 -5.23 -27.89
C GLU A 158 -17.03 -5.89 -26.70
N PHE A 159 -16.78 -5.07 -25.67
CA PHE A 159 -16.04 -5.37 -24.46
C PHE A 159 -16.77 -6.37 -23.54
N ASP A 160 -16.09 -7.46 -23.18
CA ASP A 160 -16.36 -8.24 -21.96
C ASP A 160 -15.58 -7.60 -20.79
N GLU A 161 -16.22 -7.50 -19.63
CA GLU A 161 -15.81 -6.72 -18.44
C GLU A 161 -14.58 -7.25 -17.65
N PHE A 162 -13.67 -8.01 -18.28
CA PHE A 162 -12.56 -8.68 -17.57
C PHE A 162 -11.19 -8.67 -18.27
N ASP A 163 -10.92 -7.70 -19.16
CA ASP A 163 -9.57 -7.46 -19.68
C ASP A 163 -9.01 -6.12 -19.16
N GLU A 164 -8.58 -6.08 -17.89
CA GLU A 164 -7.58 -5.11 -17.42
C GLU A 164 -6.17 -5.55 -17.88
N PHE A 165 -5.98 -5.68 -19.18
CA PHE A 165 -4.66 -5.58 -19.79
C PHE A 165 -4.62 -4.23 -20.48
N ASP A 166 -4.26 -3.19 -19.72
CA ASP A 166 -3.86 -1.92 -20.30
C ASP A 166 -2.73 -2.21 -21.29
N GLU A 167 -3.11 -2.22 -22.57
CA GLU A 167 -2.19 -2.08 -23.68
C GLU A 167 -1.28 -0.90 -23.36
N PHE A 168 0.03 -1.17 -23.33
CA PHE A 168 1.03 -0.15 -23.11
C PHE A 168 0.81 0.96 -24.15
N GLU A 169 0.22 2.09 -23.75
CA GLU A 169 0.35 3.31 -24.53
C GLU A 169 1.84 3.63 -24.57
N GLU A 170 2.48 3.29 -25.69
CA GLU A 170 3.65 4.01 -26.15
C GLU A 170 3.22 5.48 -26.18
N SER A 171 3.69 6.25 -25.19
CA SER A 171 3.57 7.69 -25.20
C SER A 171 4.01 8.16 -26.58
N ASP A 172 3.06 8.70 -27.33
CA ASP A 172 3.19 9.13 -28.71
C ASP A 172 4.41 10.04 -28.83
N SER A 173 5.52 9.45 -29.26
CA SER A 173 6.76 10.13 -29.58
C SER A 173 7.15 9.64 -30.96
N SER A 174 6.99 10.56 -31.92
CA SER A 174 7.52 10.49 -33.27
C SER A 174 8.83 9.69 -33.35
N PRO A 175 9.07 8.92 -34.44
CA PRO A 175 10.26 8.07 -34.58
C PRO A 175 11.53 8.94 -34.62
N GLY A 176 12.08 9.21 -33.44
CA GLY A 176 13.20 10.10 -33.22
C GLY A 176 13.64 10.02 -31.77
N VAL A 177 14.82 9.43 -31.54
CA VAL A 177 15.60 9.38 -30.29
C VAL A 177 14.77 9.20 -29.01
N LYS A 178 14.68 7.97 -28.50
CA LYS A 178 14.17 7.70 -27.14
C LYS A 178 14.90 8.63 -26.14
N PRO A 179 14.19 9.37 -25.28
CA PRO A 179 14.83 10.30 -24.36
C PRO A 179 15.81 9.54 -23.46
N VAL A 180 17.08 9.96 -23.46
CA VAL A 180 18.09 9.45 -22.53
C VAL A 180 18.06 10.35 -21.31
N PHE A 181 17.78 9.76 -20.15
CA PHE A 181 17.72 10.47 -18.88
C PHE A 181 19.10 10.41 -18.19
N ASP A 182 19.58 11.56 -17.70
CA ASP A 182 20.93 11.70 -17.14
C ASP A 182 21.16 10.81 -15.91
N ALA A 183 20.12 10.65 -15.09
CA ALA A 183 20.17 9.87 -13.86
C ALA A 183 19.78 8.39 -14.04
N GLU A 184 19.58 7.88 -15.26
CA GLU A 184 19.36 6.44 -15.41
C GLU A 184 20.70 5.68 -15.30
N PRO A 185 20.73 4.54 -14.59
CA PRO A 185 21.97 3.78 -14.46
C PRO A 185 22.39 3.23 -15.83
N THR A 186 23.69 3.05 -16.01
CA THR A 186 24.20 2.29 -17.16
C THR A 186 23.73 0.84 -17.05
N PRO A 187 23.58 0.09 -18.15
CA PRO A 187 23.38 -1.36 -18.10
C PRO A 187 24.43 -2.04 -17.20
N LEU A 188 24.04 -3.13 -16.53
CA LEU A 188 24.97 -3.91 -15.71
C LEU A 188 25.93 -4.69 -16.61
N ASP A 189 27.23 -4.38 -16.50
CA ASP A 189 28.26 -5.14 -17.18
C ASP A 189 28.25 -6.60 -16.70
N GLY A 190 28.30 -7.55 -17.65
CA GLY A 190 28.29 -8.98 -17.35
C GLY A 190 26.90 -9.64 -17.29
N ILE A 191 25.82 -8.90 -17.53
CA ILE A 191 24.47 -9.48 -17.71
C ILE A 191 24.20 -9.74 -19.19
N ASP A 192 23.95 -11.00 -19.53
CA ASP A 192 23.55 -11.46 -20.86
C ASP A 192 22.02 -11.67 -20.90
N LEU A 193 21.31 -10.75 -21.57
CA LEU A 193 19.85 -10.82 -21.67
C LEU A 193 19.36 -11.92 -22.62
N ASP A 194 20.16 -12.34 -23.59
CA ASP A 194 19.82 -13.46 -24.47
C ASP A 194 19.89 -14.78 -23.69
N PHE A 195 20.89 -14.91 -22.80
CA PHE A 195 20.95 -16.00 -21.84
C PHE A 195 19.76 -15.99 -20.89
N SER A 196 19.44 -14.86 -20.23
CA SER A 196 18.26 -14.76 -19.37
C SER A 196 16.97 -15.10 -20.10
N SER A 197 16.80 -14.63 -21.35
CA SER A 197 15.62 -14.97 -22.14
C SER A 197 15.56 -16.46 -22.51
N SER A 198 16.70 -17.11 -22.75
CA SER A 198 16.76 -18.55 -23.02
C SER A 198 16.40 -19.38 -21.80
N GLN A 199 16.79 -18.93 -20.60
CA GLN A 199 16.37 -19.56 -19.33
C GLN A 199 14.86 -19.45 -19.11
N ILE A 200 14.25 -18.30 -19.44
CA ILE A 200 12.80 -18.13 -19.39
C ILE A 200 12.09 -19.05 -20.40
N ASP A 201 12.61 -19.14 -21.63
CA ASP A 201 12.05 -20.03 -22.65
C ASP A 201 12.14 -21.50 -22.18
N ALA A 202 13.26 -21.91 -21.56
CA ALA A 202 13.42 -23.24 -20.97
C ALA A 202 12.47 -23.50 -19.79
N ALA A 203 12.24 -22.49 -18.94
CA ALA A 203 11.26 -22.56 -17.86
C ALA A 203 9.84 -22.80 -18.40
N ILE A 204 9.44 -22.07 -19.44
CA ILE A 204 8.13 -22.23 -20.09
C ILE A 204 7.99 -23.63 -20.71
N GLU A 205 9.03 -24.15 -21.38
CA GLU A 205 9.00 -25.52 -21.90
C GLU A 205 8.92 -26.58 -20.78
N GLY A 206 9.61 -26.36 -19.66
CA GLY A 206 9.47 -27.19 -18.47
C GLY A 206 8.04 -27.20 -17.92
N LEU A 207 7.38 -26.04 -17.84
CA LEU A 207 5.98 -25.94 -17.44
C LEU A 207 5.05 -26.65 -18.44
N LYS A 208 5.28 -26.53 -19.75
CA LYS A 208 4.50 -27.27 -20.77
C LYS A 208 4.63 -28.77 -20.62
N PHE A 209 5.83 -29.26 -20.34
CA PHE A 209 6.06 -30.68 -20.06
C PHE A 209 5.27 -31.12 -18.83
N LEU A 210 5.32 -30.35 -17.74
CA LEU A 210 4.59 -30.63 -16.50
C LEU A 210 3.06 -30.67 -16.74
N VAL A 211 2.51 -29.66 -17.41
CA VAL A 211 1.07 -29.60 -17.72
C VAL A 211 0.64 -30.78 -18.60
N SER A 212 1.43 -31.13 -19.62
CA SER A 212 1.14 -32.28 -20.48
C SER A 212 1.23 -33.62 -19.73
N SER A 213 2.21 -33.75 -18.82
CA SER A 213 2.35 -34.95 -17.98
C SER A 213 1.17 -35.12 -17.04
N HIS A 214 0.67 -34.02 -16.48
CA HIS A 214 -0.50 -34.00 -15.63
C HIS A 214 -1.76 -34.43 -16.39
N ALA A 215 -2.00 -33.82 -17.56
CA ALA A 215 -3.15 -34.14 -18.42
C ALA A 215 -3.17 -35.61 -18.90
N ALA A 216 -2.03 -36.31 -18.87
CA ALA A 216 -1.96 -37.73 -19.22
C ALA A 216 -2.38 -38.68 -18.07
N ILE A 217 -2.40 -38.19 -16.83
CA ILE A 217 -2.69 -38.98 -15.63
C ILE A 217 -3.99 -38.55 -14.93
N SER A 218 -4.60 -37.44 -15.34
CA SER A 218 -5.85 -36.93 -14.78
C SER A 218 -7.03 -37.01 -15.74
N ASP A 219 -8.25 -36.98 -15.19
CA ASP A 219 -9.49 -37.03 -15.95
C ASP A 219 -9.86 -35.65 -16.52
N ASP A 220 -10.55 -35.63 -17.66
CA ASP A 220 -11.12 -34.40 -18.22
C ASP A 220 -12.08 -33.74 -17.20
N GLY A 221 -11.81 -32.48 -16.84
CA GLY A 221 -12.64 -31.69 -15.91
C GLY A 221 -12.02 -31.44 -14.53
N GLU A 222 -10.77 -31.79 -14.33
CA GLU A 222 -10.02 -31.53 -13.10
C GLU A 222 -9.92 -30.04 -12.75
N ALA A 223 -10.16 -29.71 -11.47
CA ALA A 223 -10.14 -28.33 -10.98
C ALA A 223 -8.72 -27.75 -11.01
N ASP A 224 -8.61 -26.45 -11.31
CA ASP A 224 -7.34 -25.68 -11.29
C ASP A 224 -6.59 -25.80 -9.95
N GLU A 225 -7.33 -25.96 -8.84
CA GLU A 225 -6.77 -26.19 -7.50
C GLU A 225 -5.92 -27.48 -7.41
N GLU A 226 -6.32 -28.53 -8.14
CA GLU A 226 -5.64 -29.82 -8.14
C GLU A 226 -4.33 -29.74 -8.94
N VAL A 227 -4.34 -29.03 -10.08
CA VAL A 227 -3.14 -28.73 -10.87
C VAL A 227 -2.12 -27.94 -10.05
N ASP A 228 -2.56 -26.87 -9.36
CA ASP A 228 -1.70 -26.07 -8.46
C ASP A 228 -1.05 -26.94 -7.37
N SER A 229 -1.84 -27.77 -6.70
CA SER A 229 -1.34 -28.69 -5.67
C SER A 229 -0.34 -29.71 -6.22
N TRP A 230 -0.62 -30.26 -7.40
CA TRP A 230 0.26 -31.22 -8.06
C TRP A 230 1.58 -30.58 -8.48
N LEU A 231 1.56 -29.39 -9.09
CA LEU A 231 2.75 -28.66 -9.52
C LEU A 231 3.70 -28.41 -8.35
N ARG A 232 3.17 -27.98 -7.20
CA ARG A 232 3.96 -27.71 -5.99
C ARG A 232 4.65 -28.94 -5.40
N GLN A 233 4.28 -30.15 -5.82
CA GLN A 233 4.94 -31.40 -5.42
C GLN A 233 6.03 -31.84 -6.40
N GLN A 234 6.17 -31.16 -7.56
CA GLN A 234 7.11 -31.56 -8.60
C GLN A 234 8.49 -30.94 -8.37
N GLU A 235 9.53 -31.78 -8.27
CA GLU A 235 10.93 -31.34 -8.18
C GLU A 235 11.35 -30.47 -9.38
N MET A 236 10.87 -30.80 -10.58
CA MET A 236 11.12 -29.99 -11.79
C MET A 236 10.54 -28.59 -11.68
N PHE A 237 9.39 -28.41 -11.02
CA PHE A 237 8.78 -27.09 -10.84
C PHE A 237 9.63 -26.22 -9.91
N HIS A 238 10.11 -26.79 -8.80
CA HIS A 238 11.05 -26.12 -7.90
C HIS A 238 12.37 -25.80 -8.59
N GLY A 239 12.91 -26.72 -9.39
CA GLY A 239 14.14 -26.47 -10.18
C GLY A 239 14.01 -25.34 -11.21
N ILE A 240 12.80 -25.09 -11.74
CA ILE A 240 12.52 -23.91 -12.58
C ILE A 240 12.64 -22.62 -11.74
N VAL A 241 12.04 -22.61 -10.56
CA VAL A 241 12.08 -21.45 -9.66
C VAL A 241 13.50 -21.15 -9.19
N ASP A 242 14.25 -22.18 -8.78
CA ASP A 242 15.65 -22.05 -8.35
C ASP A 242 16.52 -21.46 -9.46
N SER A 243 16.35 -21.92 -10.70
CA SER A 243 17.05 -21.39 -11.88
C SER A 243 16.76 -19.90 -12.13
N LEU A 244 15.52 -19.47 -11.89
CA LEU A 244 15.14 -18.06 -12.00
C LEU A 244 15.75 -17.24 -10.86
N LEU A 245 15.73 -17.73 -9.61
CA LEU A 245 16.37 -17.08 -8.47
C LEU A 245 17.88 -16.91 -8.66
N ASP A 246 18.56 -17.95 -9.14
CA ASP A 246 19.99 -17.91 -9.46
C ASP A 246 20.30 -16.84 -10.51
N ASP A 247 19.44 -16.69 -11.52
CA ASP A 247 19.60 -15.65 -12.53
C ASP A 247 19.34 -14.25 -11.95
N MET A 248 18.39 -14.08 -11.02
CA MET A 248 18.21 -12.82 -10.28
C MET A 248 19.46 -12.44 -9.48
N ASP A 249 20.04 -13.39 -8.72
CA ASP A 249 21.20 -13.16 -7.87
C ASP A 249 22.44 -12.69 -8.65
N LYS A 250 22.58 -13.08 -9.93
CA LYS A 250 23.65 -12.57 -10.80
C LYS A 250 23.67 -11.04 -10.87
N ARG A 251 22.49 -10.39 -10.90
CA ARG A 251 22.40 -8.92 -10.96
C ARG A 251 22.90 -8.25 -9.69
N PHE A 252 22.71 -8.88 -8.54
CA PHE A 252 23.31 -8.42 -7.29
C PHE A 252 24.83 -8.63 -7.27
N ARG A 253 25.34 -9.73 -7.83
CA ARG A 253 26.79 -10.03 -7.85
C ARG A 253 27.60 -9.08 -8.72
N VAL A 254 27.04 -8.64 -9.85
CA VAL A 254 27.71 -7.70 -10.76
C VAL A 254 27.53 -6.23 -10.36
N GLN A 255 26.69 -5.94 -9.36
CA GLN A 255 26.57 -4.61 -8.79
C GLN A 255 27.73 -4.37 -7.81
N HIS A 256 28.71 -3.58 -8.24
CA HIS A 256 29.90 -3.27 -7.45
C HIS A 256 29.86 -1.91 -6.76
N ILE A 257 28.87 -1.07 -7.08
CA ILE A 257 28.71 0.25 -6.46
C ILE A 257 27.88 0.12 -5.19
N GLY A 258 28.37 0.69 -4.09
CA GLY A 258 27.78 0.58 -2.75
C GLY A 258 28.20 -0.69 -2.01
N THR A 259 27.66 -0.87 -0.81
CA THR A 259 27.96 -2.01 0.06
C THR A 259 26.70 -2.87 0.19
N LEU A 260 26.78 -4.12 -0.28
CA LEU A 260 25.69 -5.10 -0.18
C LEU A 260 25.91 -6.01 1.04
N SER A 261 24.95 -6.04 1.96
CA SER A 261 24.83 -7.05 3.01
C SER A 261 24.02 -8.23 2.51
N ARG A 262 24.37 -9.42 2.99
CA ARG A 262 23.66 -10.67 2.72
C ARG A 262 23.34 -11.35 4.04
N ASP A 263 22.19 -12.00 4.08
CA ASP A 263 21.75 -12.78 5.24
C ASP A 263 22.57 -14.08 5.41
N HIS A 264 22.17 -14.90 6.38
CA HIS A 264 22.82 -16.17 6.68
C HIS A 264 22.68 -17.23 5.57
N THR A 265 21.68 -17.09 4.69
CA THR A 265 21.49 -17.95 3.49
C THR A 265 22.37 -17.48 2.32
N GLY A 266 22.92 -16.27 2.43
CA GLY A 266 23.66 -15.61 1.36
C GLY A 266 22.74 -14.85 0.42
N TRP A 267 21.46 -14.62 0.73
CA TRP A 267 20.56 -13.79 -0.06
C TRP A 267 20.77 -12.30 0.26
N PRO A 268 20.64 -11.37 -0.71
CA PRO A 268 20.69 -9.93 -0.47
C PRO A 268 19.70 -9.47 0.61
N GLU A 269 20.21 -8.78 1.63
CA GLU A 269 19.38 -8.27 2.74
C GLU A 269 19.25 -6.74 2.68
N SER A 270 20.39 -6.06 2.53
CA SER A 270 20.43 -4.60 2.49
C SER A 270 21.58 -4.08 1.61
N TRP A 271 21.44 -2.86 1.11
CA TRP A 271 22.45 -2.17 0.32
C TRP A 271 22.59 -0.72 0.76
N HIS A 272 23.82 -0.21 0.87
CA HIS A 272 24.10 1.16 1.32
C HIS A 272 25.05 1.88 0.39
N PHE A 273 24.85 3.19 0.28
CA PHE A 273 25.70 4.05 -0.54
C PHE A 273 25.69 5.49 -0.05
N GLU A 274 26.81 6.17 -0.25
CA GLU A 274 27.01 7.58 0.08
C GLU A 274 27.75 8.27 -1.05
N SER A 275 27.35 9.50 -1.38
CA SER A 275 28.01 10.33 -2.37
C SER A 275 27.77 11.81 -2.11
N ASP A 276 28.79 12.63 -2.32
CA ASP A 276 28.67 14.10 -2.34
C ASP A 276 28.08 14.62 -3.66
N ASP A 277 28.05 13.81 -4.72
CA ASP A 277 27.56 14.21 -6.04
C ASP A 277 26.14 13.71 -6.28
N ARG A 278 25.20 14.65 -6.39
CA ARG A 278 23.78 14.37 -6.62
C ARG A 278 23.55 13.51 -7.86
N ALA A 279 24.27 13.78 -8.96
CA ALA A 279 24.06 13.06 -10.21
C ALA A 279 24.49 11.58 -10.10
N THR A 280 25.68 11.34 -9.53
CA THR A 280 26.18 9.99 -9.24
C THR A 280 25.28 9.26 -8.24
N PHE A 281 24.78 9.97 -7.23
CA PHE A 281 23.85 9.44 -6.25
C PHE A 281 22.56 8.93 -6.90
N LEU A 282 21.85 9.82 -7.60
CA LEU A 282 20.58 9.48 -8.26
C LEU A 282 20.77 8.35 -9.29
N LYS A 283 21.85 8.42 -10.07
CA LYS A 283 22.19 7.36 -11.03
C LYS A 283 22.36 5.99 -10.39
N THR A 284 22.97 5.94 -9.22
CA THR A 284 23.20 4.69 -8.49
C THR A 284 21.91 4.17 -7.87
N VAL A 285 21.15 5.04 -7.20
CA VAL A 285 19.89 4.69 -6.54
C VAL A 285 18.82 4.27 -7.55
N ASN A 286 18.80 4.85 -8.74
CA ASN A 286 17.83 4.52 -9.80
C ASN A 286 17.91 3.05 -10.27
N ARG A 287 18.97 2.30 -9.95
CA ARG A 287 18.98 0.83 -10.11
C ARG A 287 17.84 0.14 -9.36
N PHE A 288 17.44 0.72 -8.23
CA PHE A 288 16.50 0.17 -7.25
C PHE A 288 15.12 0.86 -7.29
N THR A 289 15.01 2.02 -7.94
CA THR A 289 13.74 2.78 -8.01
C THR A 289 13.20 2.90 -9.43
N SER A 290 14.02 2.69 -10.47
CA SER A 290 13.61 2.94 -11.86
C SER A 290 12.61 1.91 -12.37
N ASN A 291 11.82 2.34 -13.34
CA ASN A 291 10.97 1.50 -14.18
C ASN A 291 11.25 1.73 -15.67
N TYR A 292 12.44 2.25 -16.02
CA TYR A 292 12.79 2.60 -17.38
C TYR A 292 12.90 1.36 -18.28
N ALA A 293 11.96 1.21 -19.21
CA ALA A 293 11.86 0.03 -20.07
C ALA A 293 13.16 -0.36 -20.82
N PRO A 294 13.97 0.58 -21.33
CA PRO A 294 15.25 0.26 -21.95
C PRO A 294 16.29 -0.39 -21.01
N LEU A 295 16.08 -0.34 -19.69
CA LEU A 295 16.93 -0.98 -18.69
C LEU A 295 16.31 -2.26 -18.10
N PHE A 296 15.16 -2.70 -18.60
CA PHE A 296 14.61 -4.00 -18.21
C PHE A 296 15.61 -5.11 -18.53
N GLY A 297 15.89 -5.96 -17.53
CA GLY A 297 17.04 -6.87 -17.57
C GLY A 297 18.15 -6.47 -16.59
N HIS A 298 18.17 -5.20 -16.20
CA HIS A 298 19.22 -4.62 -15.37
C HIS A 298 18.68 -3.94 -14.11
N LEU A 299 17.36 -3.80 -13.92
CA LEU A 299 16.79 -3.13 -12.75
C LEU A 299 16.51 -4.13 -11.62
N LEU A 300 16.67 -3.68 -10.38
CA LEU A 300 16.42 -4.49 -9.18
C LEU A 300 15.16 -4.05 -8.42
N THR A 301 14.46 -3.03 -8.92
CA THR A 301 13.25 -2.44 -8.32
C THR A 301 12.22 -3.46 -7.81
N PRO A 302 11.89 -4.55 -8.53
CA PRO A 302 10.89 -5.52 -8.03
C PRO A 302 11.33 -6.35 -6.82
N LEU A 303 12.63 -6.32 -6.47
CA LEU A 303 13.20 -7.08 -5.35
C LEU A 303 13.38 -6.20 -4.10
N VAL A 304 13.08 -4.90 -4.21
CA VAL A 304 13.23 -3.93 -3.15
C VAL A 304 11.99 -3.93 -2.26
N ASP A 305 12.21 -4.02 -0.96
CA ASP A 305 11.15 -3.97 0.06
C ASP A 305 10.99 -2.55 0.63
N GLY A 306 12.11 -1.86 0.90
CA GLY A 306 12.10 -0.49 1.43
C GLY A 306 13.30 0.33 0.96
N ILE A 307 13.10 1.64 0.84
CA ILE A 307 14.12 2.60 0.45
C ILE A 307 14.12 3.76 1.44
N ARG A 308 15.30 4.14 1.90
CA ARG A 308 15.49 5.38 2.65
C ARG A 308 16.65 6.14 2.04
N VAL A 309 16.40 7.40 1.69
CA VAL A 309 17.45 8.30 1.22
C VAL A 309 17.51 9.54 2.10
N SER A 310 18.70 10.14 2.21
CA SER A 310 18.92 11.41 2.87
C SER A 310 19.81 12.28 2.01
N GLY A 311 19.58 13.59 2.01
CA GLY A 311 20.47 14.54 1.37
C GLY A 311 19.80 15.89 1.12
N PRO A 312 20.57 16.86 0.58
CA PRO A 312 20.13 18.23 0.39
C PRO A 312 19.27 18.32 -0.88
N PHE A 313 18.08 17.72 -0.83
CA PHE A 313 17.07 17.81 -1.87
C PHE A 313 16.36 19.15 -1.77
N LEU A 314 16.65 20.05 -2.72
CA LEU A 314 16.11 21.40 -2.74
C LEU A 314 15.64 21.77 -4.16
N PRO A 315 14.40 22.24 -4.33
CA PRO A 315 13.95 22.76 -5.60
C PRO A 315 14.44 24.20 -5.82
N ASP A 316 14.67 24.54 -7.09
CA ASP A 316 15.16 25.86 -7.50
C ASP A 316 14.27 27.03 -7.01
N TRP A 317 12.99 26.77 -6.74
CA TRP A 317 12.02 27.77 -6.30
C TRP A 317 11.96 27.99 -4.77
N ALA A 318 12.67 27.18 -3.97
CA ALA A 318 12.64 27.23 -2.50
C ALA A 318 13.64 28.22 -1.89
N ASP A 319 14.19 29.15 -2.67
CA ASP A 319 15.01 30.27 -2.21
C ASP A 319 16.23 29.89 -1.31
N GLY A 320 16.68 28.63 -1.34
CA GLY A 320 17.84 28.15 -0.59
C GLY A 320 17.55 27.49 0.76
N GLU A 321 16.30 27.51 1.25
CA GLU A 321 15.95 26.95 2.56
C GLU A 321 15.50 25.49 2.45
N LEU A 322 16.23 24.59 3.12
CA LEU A 322 15.86 23.18 3.23
C LEU A 322 14.78 23.00 4.31
N PRO A 323 13.55 22.61 3.97
CA PRO A 323 12.56 22.27 4.97
C PRO A 323 13.01 21.01 5.72
N LYS A 324 13.05 21.06 7.05
CA LYS A 324 13.36 19.89 7.87
C LYS A 324 12.17 18.94 7.89
N MET A 325 12.13 18.06 6.91
CA MET A 325 11.03 17.12 6.75
C MET A 325 11.50 15.76 6.26
N VAL A 326 10.66 14.77 6.52
CA VAL A 326 10.76 13.41 6.00
C VAL A 326 9.51 13.17 5.16
N LEU A 327 9.69 12.91 3.87
CA LEU A 327 8.60 12.49 3.00
C LEU A 327 8.51 10.97 3.00
N ILE A 328 7.32 10.44 3.28
CA ILE A 328 7.04 9.00 3.30
C ILE A 328 6.06 8.71 2.16
N ASP A 329 6.57 8.09 1.10
CA ASP A 329 5.77 7.58 -0.03
C ASP A 329 5.56 6.09 0.15
N GLY A 330 4.36 5.71 0.57
CA GLY A 330 3.95 4.32 0.66
C GLY A 330 3.23 3.85 -0.60
N GLU A 331 2.86 2.58 -0.62
CA GLU A 331 1.97 2.04 -1.66
C GLU A 331 0.68 2.89 -1.77
N GLY A 332 0.28 3.23 -3.00
CA GLY A 332 -0.95 3.99 -3.24
C GLY A 332 -2.18 3.30 -2.61
N LEU A 333 -3.25 4.05 -2.37
CA LEU A 333 -4.47 3.55 -1.72
C LEU A 333 -5.25 2.47 -2.51
N GLY A 334 -4.69 2.01 -3.64
CA GLY A 334 -5.30 1.08 -4.58
C GLY A 334 -6.30 1.75 -5.53
N HIS A 335 -6.69 1.01 -6.57
CA HIS A 335 -7.91 1.29 -7.35
C HIS A 335 -8.95 0.26 -6.92
N THR A 336 -9.78 0.61 -5.94
CA THR A 336 -11.00 -0.16 -5.68
C THR A 336 -12.18 0.69 -6.10
N SER A 337 -12.93 0.23 -7.10
CA SER A 337 -14.15 0.85 -7.60
C SER A 337 -15.29 0.91 -6.57
N LYS A 338 -15.12 0.31 -5.40
CA LYS A 338 -16.12 0.25 -4.33
C LYS A 338 -15.75 1.11 -3.14
N SER A 339 -16.74 1.86 -2.65
CA SER A 339 -16.74 2.89 -1.59
C SER A 339 -16.25 2.46 -0.20
N SER A 340 -15.76 1.24 -0.02
CA SER A 340 -15.56 0.62 1.29
C SER A 340 -14.26 -0.18 1.43
N ALA A 341 -13.16 0.22 0.77
CA ALA A 341 -11.87 -0.42 1.04
C ALA A 341 -11.25 0.16 2.33
N ALA A 342 -11.08 -0.68 3.36
CA ALA A 342 -10.31 -0.31 4.54
C ALA A 342 -8.85 -0.03 4.17
N LEU A 343 -8.25 0.98 4.78
CA LEU A 343 -6.82 1.28 4.60
C LEU A 343 -5.96 0.10 5.07
N PRO A 344 -4.86 -0.25 4.37
CA PRO A 344 -3.90 -1.26 4.85
C PRO A 344 -3.46 -0.99 6.29
N THR A 345 -3.14 -2.04 7.04
CA THR A 345 -2.71 -1.92 8.44
C THR A 345 -1.47 -1.06 8.60
N SER A 346 -0.49 -1.20 7.70
CA SER A 346 0.71 -0.36 7.67
C SER A 346 0.37 1.13 7.51
N VAL A 347 -0.44 1.50 6.51
CA VAL A 347 -0.85 2.90 6.27
C VAL A 347 -1.58 3.49 7.47
N ALA A 348 -2.54 2.75 8.04
CA ALA A 348 -3.28 3.20 9.22
C ALA A 348 -2.37 3.37 10.45
N HIS A 349 -1.38 2.49 10.62
CA HIS A 349 -0.36 2.62 11.66
C HIS A 349 0.50 3.86 11.43
N THR A 350 0.95 4.12 10.21
CA THR A 350 1.77 5.29 9.88
C THR A 350 1.02 6.61 10.13
N ILE A 351 -0.28 6.70 9.80
CA ILE A 351 -1.12 7.89 10.08
C ILE A 351 -1.06 8.29 11.57
N ASN A 352 -1.01 7.31 12.48
CA ASN A 352 -0.93 7.59 13.91
C ASN A 352 0.43 8.17 14.36
N HIS A 353 1.52 7.87 13.64
CA HIS A 353 2.89 8.17 14.04
C HIS A 353 3.57 9.31 13.25
N VAL A 354 2.92 9.84 12.22
CA VAL A 354 3.41 10.99 11.45
C VAL A 354 2.84 12.30 11.97
N ASP A 355 3.49 13.40 11.58
CA ASP A 355 3.12 14.76 11.98
C ASP A 355 2.14 15.41 11.00
N ALA A 356 2.17 15.00 9.73
CA ALA A 356 1.26 15.47 8.69
C ALA A 356 0.89 14.34 7.70
N VAL A 357 -0.32 14.41 7.15
CA VAL A 357 -0.82 13.50 6.13
C VAL A 357 -1.30 14.31 4.94
N VAL A 358 -0.60 14.23 3.81
CA VAL A 358 -0.98 14.90 2.57
C VAL A 358 -1.81 13.93 1.72
N LEU A 359 -3.12 14.20 1.63
CA LEU A 359 -4.03 13.49 0.75
C LEU A 359 -3.98 14.11 -0.65
N VAL A 360 -3.27 13.43 -1.54
CA VAL A 360 -3.14 13.79 -2.94
C VAL A 360 -4.29 13.19 -3.74
N ASP A 361 -5.05 14.05 -4.41
CA ASP A 361 -6.24 13.66 -5.18
C ASP A 361 -6.26 14.35 -6.55
N ASN A 362 -6.84 13.68 -7.55
CA ASN A 362 -6.94 14.22 -8.90
C ASN A 362 -8.12 15.19 -9.01
N ALA A 363 -7.86 16.47 -9.30
CA ALA A 363 -8.88 17.49 -9.38
C ALA A 363 -9.89 17.29 -10.53
N GLN A 364 -9.54 16.52 -11.57
CA GLN A 364 -10.46 16.19 -12.67
C GLN A 364 -11.59 15.27 -12.21
N GLN A 365 -11.27 14.30 -11.34
CA GLN A 365 -12.21 13.32 -10.80
C GLN A 365 -12.04 13.22 -9.27
N PRO A 366 -12.32 14.30 -8.52
CA PRO A 366 -11.97 14.37 -7.11
C PRO A 366 -12.90 13.48 -6.27
N MET A 367 -12.38 13.04 -5.13
CA MET A 367 -13.13 12.37 -4.06
C MET A 367 -13.75 11.02 -4.46
N GLN A 368 -13.01 10.23 -5.23
CA GLN A 368 -13.35 8.82 -5.49
C GLN A 368 -13.34 7.98 -4.18
N ALA A 369 -13.60 6.68 -4.30
CA ALA A 369 -13.72 5.77 -3.15
C ALA A 369 -12.52 5.78 -2.20
N ALA A 370 -11.28 5.73 -2.71
CA ALA A 370 -10.08 5.64 -1.88
C ALA A 370 -9.78 6.94 -1.08
N PRO A 371 -9.79 8.15 -1.68
CA PRO A 371 -9.66 9.39 -0.93
C PRO A 371 -10.75 9.56 0.14
N THR A 372 -11.99 9.17 -0.18
CA THR A 372 -13.10 9.18 0.77
C THR A 372 -12.84 8.25 1.96
N ALA A 373 -12.41 7.02 1.71
CA ALA A 373 -12.07 6.05 2.76
C ALA A 373 -10.90 6.56 3.63
N ALA A 374 -9.91 7.22 3.03
CA ALA A 374 -8.81 7.82 3.76
C ALA A 374 -9.27 8.93 4.71
N ILE A 375 -10.12 9.85 4.25
CA ILE A 375 -10.68 10.92 5.10
C ILE A 375 -11.43 10.33 6.29
N ARG A 376 -12.28 9.31 6.05
CA ARG A 376 -13.01 8.61 7.12
C ARG A 376 -12.08 7.93 8.13
N SER A 377 -11.05 7.26 7.65
CA SER A 377 -10.12 6.54 8.53
C SER A 377 -9.26 7.48 9.36
N ILE A 378 -8.83 8.62 8.79
CA ILE A 378 -8.10 9.70 9.48
C ILE A 378 -8.99 10.36 10.53
N LEU A 379 -10.25 10.65 10.19
CA LEU A 379 -11.23 11.24 11.10
C LEU A 379 -11.51 10.32 12.29
N THR A 380 -11.86 9.06 12.04
CA THR A 380 -12.24 8.09 13.08
C THR A 380 -11.05 7.56 13.89
N SER A 381 -9.82 7.84 13.46
CA SER A 381 -8.60 7.62 14.27
C SER A 381 -8.18 8.88 15.04
N GLY A 382 -8.96 9.96 15.00
CA GLY A 382 -8.64 11.19 15.72
C GLY A 382 -7.40 11.92 15.17
N ASN A 383 -7.06 11.74 13.89
CA ASN A 383 -5.89 12.36 13.26
C ASN A 383 -6.28 13.50 12.28
N ILE A 384 -7.48 14.06 12.38
CA ILE A 384 -7.99 15.05 11.41
C ILE A 384 -7.12 16.32 11.36
N GLU A 385 -6.51 16.69 12.48
CA GLU A 385 -5.57 17.82 12.59
C GLU A 385 -4.29 17.66 11.76
N LYS A 386 -3.98 16.43 11.31
CA LYS A 386 -2.79 16.14 10.48
C LYS A 386 -3.08 16.26 8.99
N LEU A 387 -4.36 16.28 8.58
CA LEU A 387 -4.77 16.14 7.18
C LEU A 387 -4.49 17.42 6.37
N ILE A 388 -3.89 17.29 5.19
CA ILE A 388 -3.74 18.37 4.20
C ILE A 388 -4.29 17.89 2.87
N PHE A 389 -5.19 18.66 2.26
CA PHE A 389 -5.78 18.34 0.95
C PHE A 389 -4.90 18.88 -0.18
N CYS A 390 -4.44 18.01 -1.06
CA CYS A 390 -3.59 18.38 -2.20
C CYS A 390 -4.24 17.94 -3.51
N PHE A 391 -4.86 18.87 -4.22
CA PHE A 391 -5.50 18.60 -5.51
C PHE A 391 -4.53 18.83 -6.66
N THR A 392 -4.24 17.80 -7.46
CA THR A 392 -3.35 17.85 -8.64
C THR A 392 -4.18 17.95 -9.93
N HIS A 393 -3.52 18.11 -11.09
CA HIS A 393 -4.19 18.21 -12.40
C HIS A 393 -5.24 19.34 -12.46
N PHE A 394 -5.02 20.42 -11.71
CA PHE A 394 -5.98 21.51 -11.58
C PHE A 394 -6.18 22.32 -12.88
N GLU A 395 -5.21 22.26 -13.79
CA GLU A 395 -5.27 22.78 -15.16
C GLU A 395 -6.30 22.07 -16.03
N ASP A 396 -6.59 20.80 -15.73
CA ASP A 396 -7.45 19.95 -16.55
C ASP A 396 -8.91 19.97 -16.08
N VAL A 397 -9.21 20.69 -15.00
CA VAL A 397 -10.59 20.93 -14.56
C VAL A 397 -11.24 21.90 -15.54
N GLN A 398 -11.86 21.35 -16.58
CA GLN A 398 -12.44 22.11 -17.69
C GLN A 398 -13.97 21.99 -17.71
N GLY A 399 -14.62 22.99 -18.27
CA GLY A 399 -16.06 23.03 -18.47
C GLY A 399 -16.50 24.39 -18.97
N ASP A 400 -17.57 24.45 -19.76
CA ASP A 400 -18.06 25.71 -20.37
C ASP A 400 -18.34 26.82 -19.34
N ASN A 401 -18.66 26.42 -18.10
CA ASN A 401 -18.95 27.32 -16.98
C ASN A 401 -17.74 27.59 -16.07
N LEU A 402 -16.56 27.01 -16.32
CA LEU A 402 -15.37 27.08 -15.45
C LEU A 402 -14.32 28.06 -16.00
N THR A 403 -14.68 29.34 -16.02
CA THR A 403 -13.89 30.38 -16.69
C THR A 403 -12.69 30.88 -15.88
N SER A 404 -12.74 30.75 -14.55
CA SER A 404 -11.70 31.21 -13.63
C SER A 404 -11.13 30.08 -12.78
N ALA A 405 -9.95 30.31 -12.17
CA ALA A 405 -9.40 29.39 -11.17
C ALA A 405 -10.31 29.26 -9.94
N SER A 406 -11.08 30.30 -9.59
CA SER A 406 -12.06 30.22 -8.51
C SER A 406 -13.20 29.28 -8.87
N ASP A 407 -13.71 29.32 -10.11
CA ASP A 407 -14.79 28.45 -10.57
C ASP A 407 -14.35 26.98 -10.54
N ARG A 408 -13.13 26.70 -11.02
CA ARG A 408 -12.51 25.37 -10.93
C ARG A 408 -12.37 24.90 -9.49
N ALA A 409 -11.90 25.76 -8.58
CA ALA A 409 -11.77 25.41 -7.17
C ALA A 409 -13.14 25.10 -6.55
N HIS A 410 -14.18 25.91 -6.81
CA HIS A 410 -15.54 25.63 -6.33
C HIS A 410 -16.09 24.31 -6.87
N HIS A 411 -15.82 23.98 -8.14
CA HIS A 411 -16.22 22.70 -8.73
C HIS A 411 -15.58 21.51 -7.99
N VAL A 412 -14.27 21.57 -7.72
CA VAL A 412 -13.57 20.51 -6.97
C VAL A 412 -14.12 20.40 -5.54
N LEU A 413 -14.32 21.54 -4.86
CA LEU A 413 -14.82 21.58 -3.49
C LEU A 413 -16.26 21.04 -3.37
N ALA A 414 -17.10 21.22 -4.40
CA ALA A 414 -18.44 20.64 -4.42
C ALA A 414 -18.43 19.10 -4.34
N SER A 415 -17.43 18.43 -4.93
CA SER A 415 -17.26 16.99 -4.76
C SER A 415 -16.85 16.61 -3.34
N VAL A 416 -16.03 17.45 -2.69
CA VAL A 416 -15.67 17.26 -1.26
C VAL A 416 -16.89 17.47 -0.37
N ASP A 417 -17.78 18.41 -0.69
CA ASP A 417 -19.02 18.65 0.06
C ASP A 417 -19.96 17.41 0.06
N ASN A 418 -19.93 16.59 -0.99
CA ASN A 418 -20.65 15.31 -1.01
C ASN A 418 -20.09 14.33 0.03
N VAL A 419 -18.76 14.25 0.16
CA VAL A 419 -18.09 13.43 1.19
C VAL A 419 -18.40 13.96 2.59
N ILE A 420 -18.31 15.27 2.78
CA ILE A 420 -18.64 15.94 4.05
C ILE A 420 -20.11 15.67 4.44
N SER A 421 -21.02 15.67 3.46
CA SER A 421 -22.44 15.34 3.69
C SER A 421 -22.64 13.87 4.11
N ALA A 422 -21.87 12.94 3.55
CA ALA A 422 -21.87 11.55 3.98
C ALA A 422 -21.32 11.39 5.40
N ILE A 423 -20.23 12.09 5.74
CA ILE A 423 -19.66 12.13 7.09
C ILE A 423 -20.70 12.65 8.10
N ARG A 424 -21.45 13.70 7.75
CA ARG A 424 -22.53 14.22 8.59
C ARG A 424 -23.60 13.16 8.86
N LYS A 425 -24.01 12.41 7.83
CA LYS A 425 -25.02 11.36 7.94
C LYS A 425 -24.57 10.24 8.89
N ASP A 426 -23.29 9.87 8.82
CA ASP A 426 -22.77 8.71 9.53
C ASP A 426 -22.26 9.03 10.94
N PHE A 427 -21.67 10.22 11.14
CA PHE A 427 -20.98 10.60 12.39
C PHE A 427 -21.55 11.86 13.05
N GLY A 428 -22.41 12.62 12.37
CA GLY A 428 -23.04 13.83 12.93
C GLY A 428 -22.35 15.14 12.58
N GLN A 429 -22.78 16.23 13.22
CA GLN A 429 -22.44 17.60 12.83
C GLN A 429 -21.02 18.04 13.23
N ARG A 430 -20.51 17.62 14.39
CA ARG A 430 -19.16 18.01 14.82
C ARG A 430 -18.08 17.45 13.88
N PRO A 431 -18.08 16.15 13.53
CA PRO A 431 -17.10 15.60 12.59
C PRO A 431 -17.20 16.24 11.19
N GLU A 432 -18.42 16.56 10.72
CA GLU A 432 -18.64 17.35 9.50
C GLU A 432 -17.89 18.69 9.56
N GLN A 433 -18.06 19.42 10.66
CA GLN A 433 -17.48 20.74 10.86
C GLN A 433 -15.96 20.67 10.95
N SER A 434 -15.40 19.70 11.67
CA SER A 434 -13.95 19.48 11.78
C SER A 434 -13.31 19.24 10.40
N VAL A 435 -13.93 18.45 9.53
CA VAL A 435 -13.42 18.23 8.16
C VAL A 435 -13.56 19.50 7.32
N ARG A 436 -14.67 20.24 7.44
CA ARG A 436 -14.88 21.48 6.68
C ARG A 436 -13.91 22.59 7.07
N GLU A 437 -13.65 22.77 8.37
CA GLU A 437 -12.65 23.72 8.89
C GLU A 437 -11.25 23.33 8.39
N ARG A 438 -10.90 22.04 8.50
CA ARG A 438 -9.63 21.54 8.01
C ARG A 438 -9.44 21.78 6.51
N LEU A 439 -10.46 21.50 5.70
CA LEU A 439 -10.47 21.80 4.26
C LEU A 439 -10.35 23.30 3.99
N GLY A 440 -10.95 24.14 4.83
CA GLY A 440 -10.85 25.60 4.82
C GLY A 440 -9.39 26.08 4.81
N ASP A 441 -8.63 25.61 5.79
CA ASP A 441 -7.32 26.14 6.11
C ASP A 441 -6.16 25.38 5.43
N ASN A 442 -6.32 24.06 5.26
CA ASN A 442 -5.25 23.13 4.89
C ASN A 442 -5.51 22.47 3.53
N ARG A 443 -5.62 23.30 2.49
CA ARG A 443 -5.74 22.84 1.10
C ARG A 443 -4.85 23.59 0.12
N VAL A 444 -4.40 22.88 -0.92
CA VAL A 444 -3.64 23.42 -2.05
C VAL A 444 -4.15 22.87 -3.39
N PHE A 445 -4.03 23.67 -4.45
CA PHE A 445 -4.40 23.28 -5.83
C PHE A 445 -3.19 23.41 -6.75
N LEU A 446 -2.65 22.30 -7.20
CA LEU A 446 -1.43 22.23 -8.01
C LEU A 446 -1.75 22.04 -9.49
N ALA A 447 -1.03 22.79 -10.33
CA ALA A 447 -1.16 22.75 -11.78
C ALA A 447 0.20 22.67 -12.50
N GLY A 448 0.31 21.87 -13.56
CA GLY A 448 1.50 21.74 -14.39
C GLY A 448 2.73 21.24 -13.62
N ILE A 449 2.51 20.33 -12.68
CA ILE A 449 3.57 19.76 -11.80
C ILE A 449 4.32 18.59 -12.45
N ASP A 450 3.85 18.11 -13.59
CA ASP A 450 4.54 17.17 -14.48
C ASP A 450 5.80 17.79 -15.11
N GLN A 451 5.88 19.12 -15.18
CA GLN A 451 6.99 19.88 -15.76
C GLN A 451 7.79 20.62 -14.69
N GLN A 452 9.02 21.02 -15.02
CA GLN A 452 9.79 21.91 -14.14
C GLN A 452 9.04 23.24 -13.94
N LEU A 453 8.76 23.58 -12.67
CA LEU A 453 8.01 24.79 -12.34
C LEU A 453 8.88 26.03 -12.56
N LYS A 454 8.43 26.91 -13.47
CA LYS A 454 9.12 28.15 -13.81
C LYS A 454 8.32 29.35 -13.30
N PRO A 455 8.91 30.27 -12.52
CA PRO A 455 8.22 31.46 -12.03
C PRO A 455 7.66 32.37 -13.15
N GLY A 456 8.21 32.26 -14.37
CA GLY A 456 7.80 33.06 -15.53
C GLY A 456 6.51 32.61 -16.22
N ASN A 457 6.04 31.38 -16.01
CA ASN A 457 4.77 30.91 -16.60
C ASN A 457 3.63 30.91 -15.56
N ARG A 458 2.38 30.98 -16.03
CA ARG A 458 1.21 31.15 -15.15
C ARG A 458 1.05 30.00 -14.17
N ASN A 459 1.09 28.76 -14.67
CA ASN A 459 0.88 27.56 -13.85
C ASN A 459 2.04 27.35 -12.87
N GLY A 460 3.29 27.56 -13.29
CA GLY A 460 4.47 27.49 -12.44
C GLY A 460 4.44 28.52 -11.32
N LYS A 461 4.16 29.80 -11.62
CA LYS A 461 4.00 30.83 -10.59
C LYS A 461 2.91 30.47 -9.58
N TRP A 462 1.77 29.97 -10.06
CA TRP A 462 0.67 29.52 -9.20
C TRP A 462 1.10 28.36 -8.32
N SER A 463 1.57 27.26 -8.89
CA SER A 463 1.95 26.06 -8.16
C SER A 463 3.09 26.30 -7.18
N ILE A 464 4.09 27.13 -7.52
CA ILE A 464 5.14 27.55 -6.58
C ILE A 464 4.52 28.22 -5.34
N SER A 465 3.55 29.13 -5.52
CA SER A 465 2.86 29.74 -4.38
C SER A 465 2.08 28.74 -3.52
N GLN A 466 1.52 27.71 -4.15
CA GLN A 466 0.80 26.64 -3.47
C GLN A 466 1.74 25.67 -2.74
N PHE A 467 2.91 25.35 -3.32
CA PHE A 467 3.95 24.57 -2.66
C PHE A 467 4.53 25.30 -1.44
N LYS A 468 4.78 26.61 -1.54
CA LYS A 468 5.19 27.41 -0.37
C LYS A 468 4.15 27.34 0.74
N ARG A 469 2.86 27.47 0.39
CA ARG A 469 1.75 27.29 1.36
C ARG A 469 1.69 25.87 1.93
N LEU A 470 1.95 24.84 1.13
CA LEU A 470 2.00 23.45 1.59
C LEU A 470 3.14 23.25 2.60
N LEU A 471 4.33 23.78 2.34
CA LEU A 471 5.46 23.72 3.26
C LEU A 471 5.14 24.44 4.57
N GLU A 472 4.51 25.62 4.52
CA GLU A 472 4.04 26.32 5.72
C GLU A 472 3.01 25.50 6.52
N MET A 473 2.10 24.79 5.85
CA MET A 473 1.12 23.91 6.53
C MET A 473 1.81 22.73 7.22
N ILE A 474 2.82 22.15 6.58
CA ILE A 474 3.63 21.05 7.13
C ILE A 474 4.44 21.53 8.33
N GLU A 475 5.08 22.69 8.25
CA GLU A 475 5.87 23.24 9.35
C GLU A 475 5.00 23.58 10.58
N ARG A 476 3.79 24.10 10.32
CA ARG A 476 2.80 24.43 11.34
C ARG A 476 2.09 23.23 11.96
N SER A 477 2.30 22.00 11.46
CA SER A 477 1.65 20.85 12.07
C SER A 477 2.04 20.81 13.56
N ALA A 478 1.03 21.07 14.39
CA ALA A 478 1.21 21.46 15.78
C ALA A 478 1.56 20.23 16.63
N PRO A 479 2.31 20.39 17.74
CA PRO A 479 2.27 19.39 18.79
C PRO A 479 0.82 19.23 19.28
N ALA A 480 0.46 18.01 19.67
CA ALA A 480 -0.88 17.69 20.17
C ALA A 480 -1.32 18.72 21.22
N PRO A 481 -2.55 19.24 21.15
CA PRO A 481 -3.02 20.24 22.10
C PRO A 481 -2.88 19.72 23.54
N GLU A 482 -2.42 20.57 24.45
CA GLU A 482 -2.48 20.26 25.88
C GLU A 482 -3.95 20.06 26.24
N SER A 483 -4.33 18.82 26.56
CA SER A 483 -5.69 18.48 26.98
C SER A 483 -6.10 19.44 28.10
N GLY A 484 -7.10 20.27 27.83
CA GLY A 484 -7.67 21.16 28.84
C GLY A 484 -8.19 20.37 30.05
N LEU A 485 -8.47 21.08 31.15
CA LEU A 485 -8.94 20.51 32.43
C LEU A 485 -10.28 19.73 32.38
N ALA A 486 -10.88 19.56 31.19
CA ALA A 486 -12.21 18.98 31.00
C ALA A 486 -12.11 17.62 30.33
N THR A 487 -12.57 16.57 31.02
CA THR A 487 -12.52 15.20 30.49
C THR A 487 -13.93 14.63 30.29
N PRO A 488 -14.19 13.96 29.15
CA PRO A 488 -15.49 13.36 28.89
C PRO A 488 -15.72 12.15 29.80
N VAL A 489 -17.00 11.88 30.05
CA VAL A 489 -17.46 10.69 30.76
C VAL A 489 -18.37 9.90 29.84
N TYR A 490 -18.04 8.64 29.61
CA TYR A 490 -18.80 7.74 28.74
C TYR A 490 -19.46 6.62 29.53
N GLU A 491 -20.66 6.23 29.10
CA GLU A 491 -21.31 5.01 29.61
C GLU A 491 -20.62 3.78 29.01
N ARG A 492 -20.12 2.90 29.88
CA ARG A 492 -19.42 1.67 29.46
C ARG A 492 -20.34 0.79 28.60
N ALA A 493 -21.62 0.77 28.90
CA ALA A 493 -22.62 0.01 28.15
C ALA A 493 -22.70 0.44 26.68
N SER A 494 -22.67 1.75 26.39
CA SER A 494 -22.73 2.28 25.02
C SER A 494 -21.49 1.91 24.21
N LEU A 495 -20.31 1.95 24.83
CA LEU A 495 -19.07 1.54 24.16
C LEU A 495 -19.05 0.03 23.88
N ILE A 496 -19.58 -0.78 24.80
CA ILE A 496 -19.74 -2.23 24.58
C ILE A 496 -20.69 -2.52 23.41
N GLU A 497 -21.83 -1.83 23.34
CA GLU A 497 -22.78 -1.97 22.23
C GLU A 497 -22.15 -1.59 20.87
N ALA A 498 -21.32 -0.55 20.85
CA ALA A 498 -20.56 -0.15 19.67
C ALA A 498 -19.57 -1.26 19.23
N ILE A 499 -18.82 -1.85 20.16
CA ILE A 499 -17.93 -2.98 19.88
C ILE A 499 -18.72 -4.17 19.30
N GLU A 500 -19.84 -4.54 19.91
CA GLU A 500 -20.70 -5.62 19.42
C GLU A 500 -21.20 -5.36 17.99
N THR A 501 -21.57 -4.10 17.72
CA THR A 501 -22.05 -3.69 16.39
C THR A 501 -20.94 -3.80 15.35
N GLY A 502 -19.73 -3.31 15.65
CA GLY A 502 -18.58 -3.43 14.75
C GLY A 502 -18.21 -4.90 14.46
N ILE A 503 -18.23 -5.76 15.48
CA ILE A 503 -18.03 -7.22 15.30
C ILE A 503 -19.08 -7.82 14.37
N ARG A 504 -20.37 -7.48 14.56
CA ARG A 504 -21.46 -7.98 13.70
C ARG A 504 -21.31 -7.52 12.25
N GLN A 505 -20.93 -6.26 12.01
CA GLN A 505 -20.71 -5.71 10.68
C GLN A 505 -19.56 -6.43 9.96
N PHE A 506 -18.47 -6.71 10.66
CA PHE A 506 -17.35 -7.49 10.13
C PHE A 506 -17.81 -8.88 9.66
N HIS A 507 -18.49 -9.63 10.53
CA HIS A 507 -18.99 -10.97 10.19
C HIS A 507 -19.99 -10.95 9.04
N TYR A 508 -20.90 -9.98 9.04
CA TYR A 508 -21.87 -9.82 7.95
C TYR A 508 -21.16 -9.64 6.61
N ARG A 509 -20.23 -8.67 6.52
CA ARG A 509 -19.47 -8.40 5.30
C ARG A 509 -18.63 -9.60 4.85
N TRP A 510 -17.86 -10.21 5.75
CA TRP A 510 -17.01 -11.35 5.42
C TRP A 510 -17.83 -12.59 5.04
N GLY A 511 -19.06 -12.71 5.54
CA GLY A 511 -20.01 -13.71 5.08
C GLY A 511 -20.31 -13.61 3.58
N GLY A 512 -20.45 -12.38 3.07
CA GLY A 512 -20.61 -12.11 1.63
C GLY A 512 -19.34 -12.39 0.83
N ILE A 513 -18.18 -11.93 1.32
CA ILE A 513 -16.86 -12.12 0.67
C ILE A 513 -16.54 -13.62 0.49
N LEU A 514 -16.81 -14.42 1.52
CA LEU A 514 -16.60 -15.88 1.51
C LEU A 514 -17.72 -16.62 0.75
N GLY A 515 -18.85 -15.97 0.46
CA GLY A 515 -20.00 -16.55 -0.20
C GLY A 515 -20.78 -17.55 0.65
N ILE A 516 -20.75 -17.37 1.97
CA ILE A 516 -21.51 -18.17 2.94
C ILE A 516 -22.84 -17.52 3.33
N ALA A 517 -23.00 -16.23 3.04
CA ALA A 517 -24.20 -15.45 3.26
C ALA A 517 -24.43 -14.51 2.06
N GLU A 518 -25.69 -14.22 1.76
CA GLU A 518 -26.06 -13.20 0.78
C GLU A 518 -26.01 -11.82 1.45
N VAL A 519 -25.20 -10.94 0.89
CA VAL A 519 -24.94 -9.59 1.42
C VAL A 519 -25.07 -8.60 0.28
N GLU A 520 -25.83 -7.53 0.51
CA GLU A 520 -26.03 -6.48 -0.48
C GLU A 520 -24.69 -5.81 -0.81
N GLU A 521 -24.44 -5.53 -2.10
CA GLU A 521 -23.24 -4.85 -2.61
C GLU A 521 -21.89 -5.58 -2.41
N VAL A 522 -21.87 -6.74 -1.75
CA VAL A 522 -20.67 -7.56 -1.53
C VAL A 522 -20.68 -8.77 -2.45
N GLN A 523 -19.67 -8.88 -3.31
CA GLN A 523 -19.48 -10.02 -4.19
C GLN A 523 -18.55 -11.05 -3.56
N LYS A 524 -18.93 -12.33 -3.72
CA LYS A 524 -18.07 -13.47 -3.40
C LYS A 524 -16.75 -13.38 -4.15
N GLN A 525 -15.65 -13.64 -3.47
CA GLN A 525 -14.31 -13.65 -4.05
C GLN A 525 -13.95 -15.00 -4.66
N THR A 526 -12.99 -14.98 -5.59
CA THR A 526 -12.50 -16.21 -6.22
C THR A 526 -11.73 -17.07 -5.22
N TRP A 527 -11.73 -18.38 -5.45
CA TRP A 527 -11.03 -19.32 -4.57
C TRP A 527 -9.52 -19.04 -4.49
N GLN A 528 -8.92 -18.57 -5.60
CA GLN A 528 -7.49 -18.22 -5.69
C GLN A 528 -7.14 -17.13 -4.68
N LYS A 529 -7.94 -16.05 -4.63
CA LYS A 529 -7.72 -14.94 -3.70
C LYS A 529 -7.89 -15.37 -2.25
N ILE A 530 -8.90 -16.20 -1.94
CA ILE A 530 -9.10 -16.72 -0.58
C ILE A 530 -7.99 -17.68 -0.15
N LYS A 531 -7.51 -18.55 -1.06
CA LYS A 531 -6.38 -19.45 -0.79
C LYS A 531 -5.08 -18.68 -0.59
N ALA A 532 -4.83 -17.66 -1.42
CA ALA A 532 -3.68 -16.77 -1.32
C ALA A 532 -3.68 -15.95 -0.01
N LEU A 533 -4.86 -15.50 0.45
CA LEU A 533 -5.04 -14.90 1.77
C LEU A 533 -4.73 -15.92 2.89
N SER A 534 -5.30 -17.13 2.81
CA SER A 534 -5.09 -18.16 3.83
C SER A 534 -3.62 -18.54 3.97
N LYS A 535 -2.89 -18.64 2.86
CA LYS A 535 -1.45 -18.90 2.84
C LYS A 535 -0.67 -17.86 3.66
N ARG A 536 -0.90 -16.57 3.37
CA ARG A 536 -0.19 -15.45 4.03
C ARG A 536 -0.40 -15.43 5.54
N PHE A 537 -1.62 -15.72 5.99
CA PHE A 537 -1.93 -15.87 7.41
C PHE A 537 -1.34 -17.15 8.02
N ALA A 538 -1.34 -18.26 7.29
CA ALA A 538 -0.80 -19.56 7.72
C ALA A 538 0.72 -19.51 7.97
N GLU A 539 1.43 -18.77 7.12
CA GLU A 539 2.88 -18.54 7.20
C GLU A 539 3.24 -17.36 8.11
N GLY A 540 2.28 -16.46 8.36
CA GLY A 540 2.53 -15.22 9.07
C GLY A 540 3.35 -14.21 8.26
N SER A 541 3.33 -14.32 6.92
CA SER A 541 4.09 -13.46 6.01
C SER A 541 3.38 -12.13 5.73
N ALA A 542 2.05 -12.09 5.81
CA ALA A 542 1.24 -10.86 5.70
C ALA A 542 -0.13 -11.01 6.37
N ASP A 543 -0.79 -9.88 6.65
CA ASP A 543 -2.14 -9.80 7.22
C ASP A 543 -3.24 -9.46 6.18
N GLN A 544 -2.89 -9.48 4.89
CA GLN A 544 -3.79 -9.16 3.79
C GLN A 544 -3.35 -9.80 2.47
N TYR A 545 -4.27 -9.80 1.50
CA TYR A 545 -3.99 -10.11 0.11
C TYR A 545 -4.83 -9.21 -0.80
N GLU A 546 -4.20 -8.35 -1.59
CA GLU A 546 -4.86 -7.33 -2.43
C GLU A 546 -5.87 -6.46 -1.64
N THR A 547 -7.16 -6.61 -1.95
CA THR A 547 -8.30 -5.95 -1.32
C THR A 547 -8.86 -6.72 -0.14
N LEU A 548 -8.40 -7.95 0.10
CA LEU A 548 -8.81 -8.79 1.22
C LEU A 548 -7.98 -8.46 2.45
N ARG A 549 -8.57 -7.71 3.38
CA ARG A 549 -7.86 -7.13 4.52
C ARG A 549 -8.63 -7.36 5.82
N PRO A 550 -8.77 -8.61 6.31
CA PRO A 550 -9.65 -8.91 7.44
C PRO A 550 -9.27 -8.13 8.71
N ASN A 551 -7.97 -7.97 8.98
CA ASN A 551 -7.49 -7.17 10.12
C ASN A 551 -7.89 -5.69 9.99
N ALA A 552 -7.63 -5.09 8.82
CA ALA A 552 -7.97 -3.70 8.58
C ALA A 552 -9.48 -3.44 8.56
N GLU A 553 -10.26 -4.34 7.96
CA GLU A 553 -11.72 -4.21 7.88
C GLU A 553 -12.37 -4.37 9.26
N LEU A 554 -11.91 -5.29 10.10
CA LEU A 554 -12.36 -5.38 11.49
C LEU A 554 -11.99 -4.12 12.27
N ARG A 555 -10.76 -3.59 12.09
CA ARG A 555 -10.32 -2.35 12.73
C ARG A 555 -11.20 -1.17 12.35
N GLU A 556 -11.47 -0.96 11.06
CA GLU A 556 -12.32 0.16 10.62
C GLU A 556 -13.77 -0.02 11.11
N ALA A 557 -14.35 -1.23 11.06
CA ALA A 557 -15.70 -1.47 11.58
C ALA A 557 -15.81 -1.14 13.08
N LEU A 558 -14.81 -1.53 13.89
CA LEU A 558 -14.76 -1.18 15.30
C LEU A 558 -14.57 0.33 15.51
N LYS A 559 -13.61 0.94 14.82
CA LYS A 559 -13.32 2.37 14.95
C LYS A 559 -14.53 3.23 14.61
N GLU A 560 -15.24 2.94 13.52
CA GLU A 560 -16.39 3.74 13.10
C GLU A 560 -17.51 3.70 14.15
N GLU A 561 -17.86 2.52 14.67
CA GLU A 561 -18.91 2.40 15.69
C GLU A 561 -18.49 2.98 17.04
N ILE A 562 -17.23 2.77 17.46
CA ILE A 562 -16.70 3.38 18.69
C ILE A 562 -16.71 4.91 18.56
N TYR A 563 -16.23 5.47 17.45
CA TYR A 563 -16.22 6.92 17.23
C TYR A 563 -17.63 7.52 17.30
N LYS A 564 -18.65 6.86 16.72
CA LYS A 564 -20.06 7.28 16.85
C LYS A 564 -20.53 7.34 18.32
N ALA A 565 -20.04 6.44 19.17
CA ALA A 565 -20.33 6.48 20.60
C ALA A 565 -19.55 7.61 21.31
N LEU A 566 -18.31 7.89 20.89
CA LEU A 566 -17.50 8.99 21.44
C LEU A 566 -18.07 10.38 21.19
N GLU A 567 -18.86 10.55 20.12
CA GLU A 567 -19.57 11.81 19.84
C GLU A 567 -20.63 12.17 20.89
N LYS A 568 -21.01 11.23 21.76
CA LYS A 568 -22.10 11.40 22.72
C LYS A 568 -21.62 11.12 24.15
N PRO A 569 -20.73 11.94 24.72
CA PRO A 569 -20.36 11.82 26.12
C PRO A 569 -21.59 12.01 27.01
N ALA A 570 -21.74 11.17 28.03
CA ALA A 570 -22.86 11.26 28.97
C ALA A 570 -22.81 12.55 29.79
N ARG A 571 -21.60 12.99 30.14
CA ARG A 571 -21.31 14.28 30.79
C ARG A 571 -19.84 14.64 30.62
N TRP A 572 -19.47 15.84 31.05
CA TRP A 572 -18.08 16.29 31.16
C TRP A 572 -17.72 16.45 32.64
N ASN A 573 -16.52 16.02 33.02
CA ASN A 573 -15.90 16.42 34.28
C ASN A 573 -15.27 17.80 34.09
N GLY A 574 -15.42 18.69 35.07
CA GLY A 574 -14.95 20.07 34.96
C GLY A 574 -15.87 20.96 34.11
N ARG A 575 -15.32 22.07 33.60
CA ARG A 575 -16.06 22.99 32.71
C ARG A 575 -15.98 22.42 31.30
N PRO A 576 -17.11 22.10 30.64
CA PRO A 576 -17.08 21.54 29.29
C PRO A 576 -16.37 22.51 28.32
N PRO A 577 -15.73 21.99 27.26
CA PRO A 577 -15.15 22.81 26.21
C PRO A 577 -16.15 23.84 25.67
N GLU A 578 -15.72 25.09 25.51
CA GLU A 578 -16.60 26.17 25.04
C GLU A 578 -16.72 26.20 23.52
N THR A 579 -15.67 25.75 22.83
CA THR A 579 -15.59 25.71 21.38
C THR A 579 -15.73 24.27 20.88
N ALA A 580 -16.25 24.12 19.66
CA ALA A 580 -16.33 22.82 19.00
C ALA A 580 -14.94 22.25 18.68
N GLU A 581 -13.94 23.12 18.49
CA GLU A 581 -12.55 22.78 18.24
C GLU A 581 -11.90 22.15 19.47
N ASP A 582 -12.05 22.76 20.65
CA ASP A 582 -11.56 22.21 21.92
C ASP A 582 -12.25 20.87 22.24
N GLN A 583 -13.55 20.77 21.94
CA GLN A 583 -14.28 19.51 22.09
C GLN A 583 -13.73 18.41 21.15
N ALA A 584 -13.46 18.77 19.88
CA ALA A 584 -12.89 17.87 18.90
C ALA A 584 -11.52 17.36 19.33
N ALA A 585 -10.63 18.26 19.78
CA ALA A 585 -9.31 17.92 20.26
C ALA A 585 -9.33 16.83 21.36
N VAL A 586 -10.20 16.98 22.36
CA VAL A 586 -10.29 16.01 23.47
C VAL A 586 -10.85 14.65 23.01
N ILE A 587 -11.88 14.65 22.16
CA ILE A 587 -12.47 13.41 21.64
C ILE A 587 -11.50 12.70 20.71
N ASP A 588 -10.86 13.44 19.80
CA ASP A 588 -9.92 12.92 18.82
C ASP A 588 -8.65 12.38 19.50
N HIS A 589 -8.19 12.99 20.61
CA HIS A 589 -7.10 12.43 21.42
C HIS A 589 -7.44 11.05 21.99
N PHE A 590 -8.65 10.86 22.53
CA PHE A 590 -9.09 9.55 23.03
C PHE A 590 -9.29 8.55 21.88
N ALA A 591 -9.90 8.97 20.78
CA ALA A 591 -10.06 8.14 19.58
C ALA A 591 -8.71 7.67 19.01
N ASN A 592 -7.69 8.52 19.05
CA ASN A 592 -6.34 8.20 18.60
C ASN A 592 -5.68 7.12 19.48
N LYS A 593 -5.78 7.25 20.80
CA LYS A 593 -5.27 6.21 21.74
C LYS A 593 -5.98 4.88 21.58
N ILE A 594 -7.29 4.90 21.32
CA ILE A 594 -8.04 3.69 20.98
C ILE A 594 -7.53 3.10 19.66
N ALA A 595 -7.42 3.90 18.61
CA ALA A 595 -6.99 3.45 17.28
C ALA A 595 -5.60 2.79 17.30
N GLN A 596 -4.65 3.35 18.06
CA GLN A 596 -3.32 2.77 18.25
C GLN A 596 -3.39 1.40 18.96
N ARG A 597 -4.17 1.30 20.04
CA ARG A 597 -4.24 0.08 20.86
C ARG A 597 -5.09 -1.04 20.26
N LEU A 598 -5.92 -0.77 19.24
CA LEU A 598 -6.73 -1.78 18.56
C LEU A 598 -5.92 -2.72 17.65
N VAL A 599 -4.72 -2.34 17.22
CA VAL A 599 -3.91 -3.10 16.25
C VAL A 599 -3.55 -4.48 16.80
N ASP A 600 -2.85 -4.52 17.93
CA ASP A 600 -2.37 -5.75 18.57
C ASP A 600 -3.46 -6.78 18.89
N PRO A 601 -4.59 -6.43 19.55
CA PRO A 601 -5.62 -7.42 19.87
C PRO A 601 -6.29 -8.00 18.61
N ILE A 602 -6.41 -7.22 17.53
CA ILE A 602 -6.93 -7.70 16.25
C ILE A 602 -5.95 -8.68 15.61
N GLN A 603 -4.68 -8.28 15.46
CA GLN A 603 -3.64 -9.12 14.89
C GLN A 603 -3.49 -10.43 15.65
N LYS A 604 -3.48 -10.37 16.98
CA LYS A 604 -3.40 -11.56 17.83
C LYS A 604 -4.56 -12.53 17.57
N ARG A 605 -5.78 -12.01 17.40
CA ARG A 605 -7.01 -12.82 17.28
C ARG A 605 -7.26 -13.34 15.87
N LEU A 606 -6.90 -12.57 14.85
CA LEU A 606 -7.13 -12.97 13.45
C LEU A 606 -5.90 -13.60 12.80
N SER A 607 -4.68 -13.25 13.22
CA SER A 607 -3.44 -13.72 12.56
C SER A 607 -2.66 -14.73 13.39
N GLU A 608 -2.41 -14.45 14.66
CA GLU A 608 -1.46 -15.23 15.46
C GLU A 608 -2.08 -16.48 16.10
N LEU A 609 -3.15 -16.30 16.88
CA LEU A 609 -3.81 -17.39 17.59
C LEU A 609 -4.37 -18.47 16.64
N PRO A 610 -5.09 -18.12 15.55
CA PRO A 610 -5.63 -19.12 14.64
C PRO A 610 -4.63 -19.56 13.55
N ARG A 611 -3.32 -19.36 13.72
CA ARG A 611 -2.35 -19.70 12.65
C ARG A 611 -2.43 -21.16 12.19
N SER A 612 -2.66 -22.10 13.11
CA SER A 612 -2.89 -23.51 12.75
C SER A 612 -4.19 -23.71 11.96
N ASP A 613 -5.25 -22.96 12.30
CA ASP A 613 -6.53 -23.03 11.61
C ASP A 613 -6.40 -22.42 10.20
N TRP A 614 -5.58 -21.38 10.02
CA TRP A 614 -5.20 -20.86 8.71
C TRP A 614 -4.42 -21.87 7.87
N GLN A 615 -3.50 -22.63 8.48
CA GLN A 615 -2.78 -23.72 7.80
C GLN A 615 -3.75 -24.80 7.32
N ILE A 616 -4.73 -25.18 8.13
CA ILE A 616 -5.78 -26.13 7.73
C ILE A 616 -6.60 -25.56 6.56
N SER A 617 -7.04 -24.30 6.64
CA SER A 617 -7.77 -23.62 5.56
C SER A 617 -6.99 -23.59 4.25
N TYR A 618 -5.71 -23.27 4.30
CA TYR A 618 -4.82 -23.24 3.15
C TYR A 618 -4.65 -24.64 2.52
N ASN A 619 -4.51 -25.67 3.34
CA ASN A 619 -4.24 -27.04 2.92
C ASN A 619 -5.47 -27.79 2.37
N TYR A 620 -6.69 -27.24 2.46
CA TYR A 620 -7.83 -27.84 1.76
C TYR A 620 -7.53 -27.93 0.26
N SER A 621 -7.74 -29.11 -0.31
CA SER A 621 -7.52 -29.40 -1.73
C SER A 621 -8.59 -30.35 -2.26
N GLY A 622 -8.73 -30.39 -3.59
CA GLY A 622 -9.65 -31.30 -4.27
C GLY A 622 -11.08 -30.77 -4.38
N THR A 623 -11.98 -31.60 -4.91
CA THR A 623 -13.40 -31.28 -5.06
C THR A 623 -14.06 -30.84 -3.74
N GLY A 624 -14.70 -29.67 -3.73
CA GLY A 624 -15.39 -29.11 -2.56
C GLY A 624 -14.52 -28.30 -1.59
N SER A 625 -13.21 -28.27 -1.80
CA SER A 625 -12.24 -27.53 -0.97
C SER A 625 -12.55 -26.04 -0.84
N THR A 626 -13.03 -25.38 -1.89
CA THR A 626 -13.43 -23.96 -1.83
C THR A 626 -14.52 -23.71 -0.79
N VAL A 627 -15.52 -24.60 -0.69
CA VAL A 627 -16.62 -24.48 0.26
C VAL A 627 -16.15 -24.80 1.69
N LEU A 628 -15.35 -25.86 1.83
CA LEU A 628 -14.76 -26.23 3.13
C LEU A 628 -13.85 -25.11 3.68
N ARG A 629 -13.00 -24.53 2.83
CA ARG A 629 -12.12 -23.41 3.17
C ARG A 629 -12.93 -22.19 3.63
N ALA A 630 -13.96 -21.79 2.87
CA ALA A 630 -14.81 -20.66 3.24
C ALA A 630 -15.54 -20.90 4.57
N ALA A 631 -16.08 -22.10 4.78
CA ALA A 631 -16.75 -22.46 6.03
C ALA A 631 -15.78 -22.47 7.23
N HIS A 632 -14.57 -23.02 7.05
CA HIS A 632 -13.55 -23.09 8.09
C HIS A 632 -13.04 -21.69 8.49
N ILE A 633 -12.77 -20.81 7.52
CA ILE A 633 -12.42 -19.41 7.79
C ILE A 633 -13.53 -18.71 8.58
N SER A 634 -14.79 -18.90 8.18
CA SER A 634 -15.91 -18.27 8.86
C SER A 634 -16.14 -18.78 10.28
N HIS A 635 -16.25 -20.09 10.46
CA HIS A 635 -16.70 -20.68 11.72
C HIS A 635 -15.53 -20.92 12.68
N ASP A 636 -14.46 -21.52 12.19
CA ASP A 636 -13.37 -22.00 13.04
C ASP A 636 -12.29 -20.94 13.26
N ILE A 637 -12.19 -19.93 12.37
CA ILE A 637 -11.30 -18.78 12.53
C ILE A 637 -12.07 -17.56 13.03
N PHE A 638 -12.94 -16.97 12.21
CA PHE A 638 -13.57 -15.70 12.57
C PHE A 638 -14.56 -15.84 13.72
N ALA A 639 -15.53 -16.76 13.65
CA ALA A 639 -16.58 -16.87 14.66
C ALA A 639 -16.01 -17.27 16.02
N LYS A 640 -14.98 -18.12 16.07
CA LYS A 640 -14.29 -18.52 17.30
C LYS A 640 -13.41 -17.41 17.91
N ASN A 641 -12.72 -16.63 17.08
CA ASN A 641 -11.72 -15.66 17.56
C ASN A 641 -12.23 -14.22 17.65
N VAL A 642 -13.29 -13.86 16.93
CA VAL A 642 -13.89 -12.52 16.91
C VAL A 642 -15.32 -12.61 17.46
N THR A 643 -15.44 -12.97 18.74
CA THR A 643 -16.71 -13.21 19.44
C THR A 643 -17.21 -12.01 20.26
N ALA A 644 -18.50 -11.72 20.16
CA ALA A 644 -19.20 -10.83 21.09
C ALA A 644 -19.63 -11.56 22.38
N HIS A 645 -20.10 -12.80 22.25
CA HIS A 645 -20.66 -13.59 23.36
C HIS A 645 -19.84 -14.85 23.64
N ARG A 646 -19.93 -15.38 24.86
CA ARG A 646 -19.31 -16.68 25.21
C ARG A 646 -20.06 -17.81 24.53
N GLU A 647 -19.34 -18.72 23.87
CA GLU A 647 -19.90 -19.92 23.24
C GLU A 647 -20.44 -20.93 24.26
N ALA A 648 -19.90 -20.95 25.49
CA ALA A 648 -20.41 -21.77 26.60
C ALA A 648 -20.18 -21.10 27.97
N PRO A 649 -21.10 -21.28 28.95
CA PRO A 649 -20.97 -20.71 30.29
C PRO A 649 -19.75 -21.21 31.09
N ASN A 650 -19.10 -22.31 30.67
CA ASN A 650 -17.93 -22.92 31.32
C ASN A 650 -16.61 -22.72 30.55
N SER A 651 -16.56 -21.92 29.48
CA SER A 651 -15.26 -21.61 28.85
C SER A 651 -14.52 -20.54 29.66
N GLU A 652 -13.31 -20.84 30.12
CA GLU A 652 -12.42 -19.87 30.77
C GLU A 652 -11.84 -18.83 29.78
N SER A 653 -12.14 -18.94 28.48
CA SER A 653 -11.64 -18.03 27.45
C SER A 653 -12.31 -16.66 27.52
N THR A 654 -11.47 -15.62 27.56
CA THR A 654 -11.87 -14.21 27.38
C THR A 654 -12.42 -14.02 25.96
N THR A 655 -13.59 -13.40 25.81
CA THR A 655 -14.16 -13.10 24.48
C THR A 655 -13.38 -11.98 23.80
N PHE A 656 -13.51 -11.83 22.49
CA PHE A 656 -12.86 -10.72 21.79
C PHE A 656 -13.39 -9.36 22.26
N LEU A 657 -14.70 -9.26 22.48
CA LEU A 657 -15.33 -8.08 23.08
C LEU A 657 -14.69 -7.67 24.41
N GLN A 658 -14.41 -8.63 25.29
CA GLN A 658 -13.76 -8.34 26.58
C GLN A 658 -12.32 -7.82 26.40
N VAL A 659 -11.59 -8.32 25.40
CA VAL A 659 -10.25 -7.81 25.06
C VAL A 659 -10.33 -6.37 24.53
N VAL A 660 -11.27 -6.07 23.63
CA VAL A 660 -11.45 -4.71 23.10
C VAL A 660 -11.95 -3.76 24.19
N ALA A 661 -12.86 -4.19 25.06
CA ALA A 661 -13.33 -3.38 26.19
C ALA A 661 -12.19 -3.04 27.16
N ALA A 662 -11.32 -4.00 27.48
CA ALA A 662 -10.12 -3.74 28.29
C ALA A 662 -9.15 -2.77 27.58
N THR A 663 -9.09 -2.82 26.25
CA THR A 663 -8.30 -1.88 25.44
C THR A 663 -8.83 -0.46 25.55
N LEU A 664 -10.16 -0.29 25.54
CA LEU A 664 -10.82 1.01 25.77
C LEU A 664 -10.58 1.53 27.19
N GLU A 665 -10.64 0.65 28.20
CA GLU A 665 -10.36 1.01 29.59
C GLU A 665 -8.92 1.52 29.76
N ALA A 666 -7.95 0.83 29.18
CA ALA A 666 -6.55 1.28 29.21
C ALA A 666 -6.33 2.60 28.46
N ALA A 667 -7.01 2.81 27.32
CA ALA A 667 -6.97 4.09 26.61
C ALA A 667 -7.61 5.23 27.42
N ALA A 668 -8.68 4.93 28.16
CA ALA A 668 -9.38 5.91 28.99
C ALA A 668 -8.52 6.34 30.18
N GLU A 669 -7.81 5.41 30.83
CA GLU A 669 -6.83 5.70 31.88
C GLU A 669 -5.70 6.60 31.40
N GLU A 670 -5.18 6.39 30.19
CA GLU A 670 -4.09 7.18 29.62
C GLU A 670 -4.52 8.62 29.24
N THR A 671 -5.81 8.83 29.00
CA THR A 671 -6.37 10.10 28.53
C THR A 671 -7.23 10.81 29.58
N ASP A 672 -7.20 10.34 30.83
CA ASP A 672 -8.02 10.84 31.94
C ASP A 672 -9.55 10.84 31.66
N VAL A 673 -9.99 9.99 30.73
CA VAL A 673 -11.40 9.79 30.37
C VAL A 673 -12.05 8.86 31.40
N SER A 674 -13.26 9.21 31.86
CA SER A 674 -13.99 8.37 32.81
C SER A 674 -14.98 7.45 32.11
N LEU A 675 -15.00 6.17 32.49
CA LEU A 675 -16.01 5.20 32.06
C LEU A 675 -16.92 4.86 33.25
N THR A 676 -18.24 5.01 33.08
CA THR A 676 -19.25 4.76 34.14
C THR A 676 -20.17 3.60 33.82
#